data_AF-A0A851Y0K0-F1
#
_entry.id   AF-A0A851Y0K0-F1
#
_cell.length_a   1.000
_cell.length_b   1.000
_cell.length_c   1.000
_cell.angle_alpha   90.00
_cell.angle_beta   90.00
_cell.angle_gamma   90.00
#
_symmetry.space_group_name_H-M   'P 1'
#
loop_
_entity.id
_entity.type
_entity.pdbx_description
1 polymer ?
#
loop_
_entity_poly.entity_id
_entity_poly.type
_entity_poly.pdbx_seq_one_letter_code
_entity_poly.pdbx_strand_id
1 'polypeptide(L)'
;QLHSDQDKGDGSLKYILSGDGAGTLFIIDEKTGDIHATRRIDREEKAFYTLRAQAINRRTLRPVEPESEFVIKIHDINDNEPTFPEEIYTASVPEMSVVGTSVVQVTATDADDPSYGNSARIIYSILQGQPYFSVEPETGIIRTALPNMNRENREQYQVVIQAKDMGGQMGGLSGTTTVNITLTDVNDNPPRFPQSTIHLRIPESSPVGTAIGSVKATDADTGKNAEVEYRIIDGDGTDMFDIVTQKDTQEGIITVRKPLDYETRRLYTLKVEAENTHVDPRFYYLGPFKDTTIVKISVEDVDEPPIFSRSSYLFEVHEDIELGTIIGTVMARDPDSASSPIRFSLDRHTDLDRIFNIHSGNGSIYTSKPLDREISQWHNLSVIAAEINNPKDATRVPVYVRILDVNDNAPQFAVFYDTFVCENARAGQLIQTISAVDKDDPLGGQKFFFSLAAVNPNFTVQDNEDNTARILTRRNGFSRHEISTYLLPVVISDNDYPIQSSTGTLTIRVCACDSRGNMQSCNAEALLLPAGLSTGALVAILLCIIILLVIVVLFAALKRQRKKEPLILSKEDIRDNIVSYNDEGGGEEDTQAFDIGTLRNPAAIEDKKLRRDIIPETLFIPRRTPSAPDNTDVRDFINQRLKEHDTDPSAPPYDSLATYAYEGNDSIAESLSSLESATTEGDQNYDYLREWGPRFNKLAEMYGGGESDKDTS
;
A
#
# COMPACT_ATOMS: atom_id res chain seq x y z
N GLN A 1 -95.43 39.44 -29.31
CA GLN A 1 -96.55 39.38 -30.26
C GLN A 1 -96.14 40.04 -31.57
N LEU A 2 -96.59 39.48 -32.69
CA LEU A 2 -96.57 40.09 -34.02
C LEU A 2 -98.02 40.21 -34.50
N HIS A 3 -98.34 41.26 -35.26
CA HIS A 3 -99.70 41.53 -35.69
C HIS A 3 -99.69 42.27 -37.04
N SER A 4 -100.61 41.93 -37.94
CA SER A 4 -100.82 42.64 -39.22
C SER A 4 -102.04 43.54 -39.10
N ASP A 5 -101.98 44.74 -39.66
CA ASP A 5 -103.13 45.67 -39.72
C ASP A 5 -104.27 45.18 -40.65
N GLN A 6 -103.99 44.15 -41.47
CA GLN A 6 -104.99 43.44 -42.27
C GLN A 6 -105.79 42.41 -41.45
N ASP A 7 -105.36 42.11 -40.21
CA ASP A 7 -106.05 41.17 -39.33
C ASP A 7 -107.28 41.82 -38.70
N LYS A 8 -108.45 41.25 -38.98
CA LYS A 8 -109.74 41.76 -38.50
C LYS A 8 -110.25 41.00 -37.27
N GLY A 9 -109.43 40.12 -36.68
CA GLY A 9 -109.83 39.26 -35.57
C GLY A 9 -110.85 38.18 -35.94
N ASP A 10 -111.17 38.03 -37.23
CA ASP A 10 -112.09 37.03 -37.78
C ASP A 10 -111.43 35.67 -38.05
N GLY A 11 -110.11 35.56 -37.80
CA GLY A 11 -109.30 34.39 -38.09
C GLY A 11 -109.15 34.10 -39.59
N SER A 12 -109.32 35.12 -40.46
CA SER A 12 -109.07 34.99 -41.90
C SER A 12 -107.59 34.92 -42.26
N LEU A 13 -106.70 35.41 -41.38
CA LEU A 13 -105.26 35.26 -41.49
C LEU A 13 -104.75 34.03 -40.72
N LYS A 14 -103.50 33.69 -40.99
CA LYS A 14 -102.67 32.75 -40.25
C LYS A 14 -101.25 33.33 -40.17
N TYR A 15 -100.70 33.41 -38.96
CA TYR A 15 -99.30 33.75 -38.74
C TYR A 15 -98.40 32.52 -38.91
N ILE A 16 -97.24 32.70 -39.56
CA ILE A 16 -96.21 31.68 -39.75
C ILE A 16 -94.86 32.25 -39.30
N LEU A 17 -94.06 31.41 -38.65
CA LEU A 17 -92.70 31.67 -38.20
C LEU A 17 -91.72 30.73 -38.91
N SER A 18 -90.57 31.25 -39.31
CA SER A 18 -89.50 30.54 -40.01
C SER A 18 -88.12 31.10 -39.60
N GLY A 19 -87.03 30.43 -39.97
CA GLY A 19 -85.67 30.79 -39.54
C GLY A 19 -85.18 30.00 -38.32
N ASP A 20 -84.20 30.55 -37.60
CA ASP A 20 -83.43 29.81 -36.59
C ASP A 20 -84.27 29.40 -35.38
N GLY A 21 -84.52 28.09 -35.24
CA GLY A 21 -85.31 27.53 -34.13
C GLY A 21 -86.83 27.65 -34.31
N ALA A 22 -87.32 28.13 -35.45
CA ALA A 22 -88.75 28.18 -35.73
C ALA A 22 -89.38 26.78 -35.75
N GLY A 23 -90.50 26.61 -35.03
CA GLY A 23 -91.22 25.35 -34.91
C GLY A 23 -90.59 24.32 -33.95
N THR A 24 -89.39 24.59 -33.41
CA THR A 24 -88.70 23.71 -32.44
C THR A 24 -88.44 24.39 -31.11
N LEU A 25 -87.78 25.55 -31.12
CA LEU A 25 -87.49 26.42 -29.96
C LEU A 25 -88.57 27.49 -29.79
N PHE A 26 -88.98 28.11 -30.89
CA PHE A 26 -89.96 29.19 -30.93
C PHE A 26 -91.17 28.76 -31.75
N ILE A 27 -92.35 28.82 -31.14
CA ILE A 27 -93.64 28.62 -31.82
C ILE A 27 -94.40 29.94 -31.85
N ILE A 28 -95.18 30.17 -32.90
CA ILE A 28 -96.12 31.29 -33.00
C ILE A 28 -97.55 30.74 -32.92
N ASP A 29 -98.42 31.38 -32.14
CA ASP A 29 -99.85 31.09 -32.22
C ASP A 29 -100.38 31.58 -33.58
N GLU A 30 -100.91 30.66 -34.36
CA GLU A 30 -101.35 30.91 -35.74
C GLU A 30 -102.47 31.96 -35.85
N LYS A 31 -103.14 32.31 -34.74
CA LYS A 31 -104.28 33.25 -34.68
C LYS A 31 -103.95 34.55 -33.94
N THR A 32 -103.18 34.51 -32.84
CA THR A 32 -102.87 35.73 -32.05
C THR A 32 -101.53 36.36 -32.40
N GLY A 33 -100.65 35.63 -33.10
CA GLY A 33 -99.30 36.09 -33.42
C GLY A 33 -98.36 36.16 -32.21
N ASP A 34 -98.75 35.57 -31.07
CA ASP A 34 -97.87 35.47 -29.90
C ASP A 34 -96.78 34.43 -30.11
N ILE A 35 -95.55 34.77 -29.73
CA ILE A 35 -94.39 33.89 -29.85
C ILE A 35 -94.06 33.35 -28.47
N HIS A 36 -93.99 32.02 -28.36
CA HIS A 36 -93.67 31.31 -27.13
C HIS A 36 -92.41 30.47 -27.31
N ALA A 37 -91.54 30.46 -26.30
CA ALA A 37 -90.47 29.49 -26.17
C ALA A 37 -91.07 28.13 -25.74
N THR A 38 -90.64 27.04 -26.37
CA THR A 38 -91.11 25.66 -26.11
C THR A 38 -90.36 24.98 -24.96
N ARG A 39 -89.11 25.40 -24.73
CA ARG A 39 -88.20 24.92 -23.68
C ARG A 39 -87.48 26.10 -23.03
N ARG A 40 -86.70 25.83 -21.97
CA ARG A 40 -85.71 26.80 -21.47
C ARG A 40 -84.73 27.14 -22.59
N ILE A 41 -84.33 28.40 -22.67
CA ILE A 41 -83.31 28.90 -23.59
C ILE A 41 -82.11 29.30 -22.76
N ASP A 42 -80.94 29.07 -23.33
CA ASP A 42 -79.61 29.16 -22.77
C ASP A 42 -78.83 30.13 -23.69
N ARG A 43 -78.15 31.15 -23.12
CA ARG A 43 -77.48 32.21 -23.91
C ARG A 43 -76.11 31.71 -24.38
N GLU A 44 -75.52 30.82 -23.60
CA GLU A 44 -74.21 30.17 -23.76
C GLU A 44 -74.29 29.13 -24.89
N GLU A 45 -75.42 28.43 -25.03
CA GLU A 45 -75.79 27.64 -26.21
C GLU A 45 -75.95 28.55 -27.43
N LYS A 46 -76.76 29.62 -27.34
CA LYS A 46 -76.93 30.60 -28.43
C LYS A 46 -77.58 31.93 -28.02
N ALA A 47 -76.78 32.99 -27.95
CA ALA A 47 -77.20 34.33 -27.50
C ALA A 47 -78.22 35.06 -28.39
N PHE A 48 -78.38 34.71 -29.67
CA PHE A 48 -79.37 35.34 -30.56
C PHE A 48 -79.89 34.43 -31.67
N TYR A 49 -81.16 34.62 -32.03
CA TYR A 49 -81.88 33.86 -33.04
C TYR A 49 -82.48 34.80 -34.09
N THR A 50 -82.13 34.61 -35.36
CA THR A 50 -82.70 35.38 -36.48
C THR A 50 -83.90 34.63 -37.05
N LEU A 51 -85.08 35.25 -36.94
CA LEU A 51 -86.36 34.68 -37.30
C LEU A 51 -87.07 35.56 -38.33
N ARG A 52 -87.91 34.93 -39.15
CA ARG A 52 -88.78 35.60 -40.12
C ARG A 52 -90.22 35.21 -39.89
N ALA A 53 -91.09 36.21 -39.84
CA ALA A 53 -92.52 36.00 -39.73
C ALA A 53 -93.26 36.51 -40.98
N GLN A 54 -94.36 35.85 -41.29
CA GLN A 54 -95.24 36.19 -42.40
C GLN A 54 -96.69 35.97 -42.01
N ALA A 55 -97.55 36.96 -42.30
CA ALA A 55 -98.99 36.79 -42.24
C ALA A 55 -99.48 36.29 -43.61
N ILE A 56 -100.18 35.15 -43.64
CA ILE A 56 -100.80 34.59 -44.85
C ILE A 56 -102.32 34.58 -44.72
N ASN A 57 -103.04 34.67 -45.83
CA ASN A 57 -104.48 34.49 -45.84
C ASN A 57 -104.83 32.99 -45.76
N ARG A 58 -105.59 32.59 -44.75
CA ARG A 58 -105.88 31.18 -44.39
C ARG A 58 -106.71 30.41 -45.43
N ARG A 59 -107.35 31.09 -46.40
CA ARG A 59 -108.09 30.45 -47.51
C ARG A 59 -107.30 30.34 -48.80
N THR A 60 -106.41 31.29 -49.08
CA THR A 60 -105.67 31.36 -50.36
C THR A 60 -104.20 30.95 -50.25
N LEU A 61 -103.69 30.81 -49.01
CA LEU A 61 -102.29 30.52 -48.68
C LEU A 61 -101.28 31.48 -49.30
N ARG A 62 -101.72 32.71 -49.62
CA ARG A 62 -100.85 33.79 -50.10
C ARG A 62 -100.44 34.69 -48.94
N PRO A 63 -99.20 35.22 -48.92
CA PRO A 63 -98.82 36.31 -48.04
C PRO A 63 -99.78 37.49 -48.22
N VAL A 64 -100.17 38.12 -47.11
CA VAL A 64 -100.82 39.44 -47.13
C VAL A 64 -99.81 40.56 -46.86
N GLU A 65 -98.75 40.24 -46.11
CA GLU A 65 -97.60 41.11 -45.82
C GLU A 65 -96.29 40.51 -46.39
N PRO A 66 -95.25 41.32 -46.62
CA PRO A 66 -93.89 40.81 -46.84
C PRO A 66 -93.35 40.06 -45.61
N GLU A 67 -92.29 39.28 -45.78
CA GLU A 67 -91.58 38.68 -44.64
C GLU A 67 -90.89 39.76 -43.81
N SER A 68 -91.16 39.77 -42.50
CA SER A 68 -90.45 40.61 -41.53
C SER A 68 -89.38 39.79 -40.83
N GLU A 69 -88.12 40.15 -41.02
CA GLU A 69 -86.99 39.58 -40.26
C GLU A 69 -86.81 40.33 -38.94
N PHE A 70 -86.59 39.58 -37.86
CA PHE A 70 -86.34 40.12 -36.52
C PHE A 70 -85.38 39.19 -35.76
N VAL A 71 -84.67 39.77 -34.78
CA VAL A 71 -83.72 39.03 -33.95
C VAL A 71 -84.26 38.93 -32.54
N ILE A 72 -84.48 37.71 -32.05
CA ILE A 72 -84.65 37.46 -30.62
C ILE A 72 -83.25 37.44 -30.03
N LYS A 73 -82.93 38.45 -29.21
CA LYS A 73 -81.76 38.43 -28.33
C LYS A 73 -82.14 37.75 -27.02
N ILE A 74 -81.31 36.82 -26.55
CA ILE A 74 -81.44 36.25 -25.23
C ILE A 74 -80.76 37.20 -24.25
N HIS A 75 -81.42 37.48 -23.13
CA HIS A 75 -80.81 38.22 -22.04
C HIS A 75 -80.09 37.25 -21.12
N ASP A 76 -78.87 37.63 -20.77
CA ASP A 76 -78.01 36.99 -19.80
C ASP A 76 -78.65 36.89 -18.41
N ILE A 77 -78.32 35.83 -17.69
CA ILE A 77 -78.58 35.64 -16.26
C ILE A 77 -77.32 35.06 -15.63
N ASN A 78 -77.06 35.39 -14.38
CA ASN A 78 -75.85 34.92 -13.70
C ASN A 78 -76.04 33.47 -13.20
N ASP A 79 -75.92 32.48 -14.08
CA ASP A 79 -76.08 31.06 -13.74
C ASP A 79 -74.85 30.16 -13.98
N ASN A 80 -73.67 30.74 -14.29
CA ASN A 80 -72.40 30.01 -14.42
C ASN A 80 -71.35 30.27 -13.32
N GLU A 81 -70.54 29.24 -13.07
CA GLU A 81 -69.29 29.23 -12.31
C GLU A 81 -68.18 30.19 -12.82
N PRO A 82 -67.59 31.09 -12.01
CA PRO A 82 -66.18 31.45 -12.18
C PRO A 82 -65.30 30.21 -12.01
N THR A 83 -64.82 29.63 -13.12
CA THR A 83 -64.05 28.38 -13.15
C THR A 83 -62.56 28.63 -13.35
N PHE A 84 -61.71 27.90 -12.64
CA PHE A 84 -60.26 27.90 -12.89
C PHE A 84 -59.89 26.74 -13.84
N PRO A 85 -58.96 26.93 -14.78
CA PRO A 85 -58.49 25.86 -15.67
C PRO A 85 -57.61 24.81 -14.95
N GLU A 86 -57.07 25.14 -13.77
CA GLU A 86 -56.30 24.23 -12.92
C GLU A 86 -56.89 24.22 -11.49
N GLU A 87 -57.08 23.02 -10.94
CA GLU A 87 -57.54 22.81 -9.55
C GLU A 87 -56.45 23.17 -8.52
N ILE A 88 -55.18 22.95 -8.90
CA ILE A 88 -54.00 23.19 -8.09
C ILE A 88 -52.91 23.83 -8.95
N TYR A 89 -52.60 25.09 -8.69
CA TYR A 89 -51.42 25.76 -9.22
C TYR A 89 -50.22 25.49 -8.31
N THR A 90 -49.02 25.41 -8.91
CA THR A 90 -47.74 25.35 -8.17
C THR A 90 -46.88 26.55 -8.51
N ALA A 91 -46.27 27.17 -7.50
CA ALA A 91 -45.37 28.30 -7.66
C ALA A 91 -44.23 28.27 -6.64
N SER A 92 -43.20 29.07 -6.89
CA SER A 92 -42.11 29.27 -5.93
C SER A 92 -41.68 30.73 -5.87
N VAL A 93 -41.14 31.13 -4.72
CA VAL A 93 -40.62 32.48 -4.49
C VAL A 93 -39.40 32.39 -3.57
N PRO A 94 -38.33 33.18 -3.77
CA PRO A 94 -37.22 33.21 -2.83
C PRO A 94 -37.70 33.61 -1.43
N GLU A 95 -37.14 32.99 -0.41
CA GLU A 95 -37.28 33.51 0.94
C GLU A 95 -36.61 34.88 1.11
N MET A 96 -36.87 35.53 2.24
CA MET A 96 -36.56 36.95 2.49
C MET A 96 -37.10 37.95 1.44
N SER A 97 -37.90 37.50 0.45
CA SER A 97 -38.45 38.35 -0.61
C SER A 97 -39.20 39.55 -0.04
N VAL A 98 -38.91 40.74 -0.59
CA VAL A 98 -39.56 41.99 -0.18
C VAL A 98 -41.08 41.91 -0.35
N VAL A 99 -41.83 42.55 0.55
CA VAL A 99 -43.29 42.61 0.50
C VAL A 99 -43.75 43.21 -0.83
N GLY A 100 -44.71 42.58 -1.49
CA GLY A 100 -45.21 42.94 -2.82
C GLY A 100 -44.55 42.19 -3.99
N THR A 101 -43.56 41.33 -3.72
CA THR A 101 -42.94 40.45 -4.73
C THR A 101 -44.01 39.55 -5.36
N SER A 102 -44.08 39.54 -6.69
CA SER A 102 -45.02 38.72 -7.45
C SER A 102 -44.61 37.25 -7.42
N VAL A 103 -45.55 36.36 -7.11
CA VAL A 103 -45.32 34.91 -7.00
C VAL A 103 -45.87 34.18 -8.23
N VAL A 104 -47.18 34.31 -8.46
CA VAL A 104 -47.89 33.70 -9.60
C VAL A 104 -49.16 34.49 -9.89
N GLN A 105 -49.67 34.41 -11.11
CA GLN A 105 -51.00 34.92 -11.47
C GLN A 105 -51.94 33.72 -11.69
N VAL A 106 -53.05 33.68 -10.95
CA VAL A 106 -54.14 32.75 -11.24
C VAL A 106 -55.20 33.46 -12.08
N THR A 107 -55.83 32.74 -13.00
CA THR A 107 -56.91 33.27 -13.85
C THR A 107 -58.09 32.32 -13.79
N ALA A 108 -59.27 32.87 -13.55
CA ALA A 108 -60.54 32.18 -13.69
C ALA A 108 -61.29 32.74 -14.91
N THR A 109 -62.15 31.92 -15.49
CA THR A 109 -63.03 32.26 -16.60
C THR A 109 -64.48 32.00 -16.22
N ASP A 110 -65.34 32.91 -16.62
CA ASP A 110 -66.78 32.86 -16.43
C ASP A 110 -67.43 32.83 -17.82
N ALA A 111 -68.58 32.13 -17.95
CA ALA A 111 -69.25 31.95 -19.22
C ALA A 111 -70.26 33.07 -19.54
N ASP A 112 -70.75 33.77 -18.51
CA ASP A 112 -71.84 34.76 -18.60
C ASP A 112 -71.41 36.04 -19.36
N ASP A 113 -72.33 36.96 -19.63
CA ASP A 113 -72.05 38.16 -20.40
C ASP A 113 -71.35 39.25 -19.56
N PRO A 114 -70.07 39.60 -19.83
CA PRO A 114 -69.37 40.63 -19.06
C PRO A 114 -69.94 42.04 -19.28
N SER A 115 -70.79 42.24 -20.29
CA SER A 115 -71.45 43.52 -20.57
C SER A 115 -72.84 43.67 -19.92
N TYR A 116 -73.42 42.57 -19.40
CA TYR A 116 -74.72 42.56 -18.74
C TYR A 116 -74.54 42.34 -17.24
N GLY A 117 -75.22 43.11 -16.39
CA GLY A 117 -75.21 42.95 -14.93
C GLY A 117 -73.87 43.20 -14.19
N ASN A 118 -72.73 43.14 -14.88
CA ASN A 118 -71.42 42.70 -14.39
C ASN A 118 -71.34 41.19 -14.08
N SER A 119 -72.18 40.32 -14.68
CA SER A 119 -72.24 38.86 -14.39
C SER A 119 -70.83 38.24 -14.38
N ALA A 120 -70.20 38.09 -15.55
CA ALA A 120 -68.84 37.58 -15.70
C ALA A 120 -67.71 38.55 -15.23
N ARG A 121 -67.98 39.55 -14.37
CA ARG A 121 -66.92 40.38 -13.76
C ARG A 121 -66.38 39.71 -12.50
N ILE A 122 -65.35 38.91 -12.69
CA ILE A 122 -64.62 38.24 -11.61
C ILE A 122 -63.84 39.24 -10.74
N ILE A 123 -63.87 39.02 -9.43
CA ILE A 123 -62.96 39.60 -8.43
C ILE A 123 -62.31 38.47 -7.63
N TYR A 124 -60.99 38.56 -7.43
CA TYR A 124 -60.19 37.57 -6.69
C TYR A 124 -60.03 37.94 -5.21
N SER A 125 -60.02 36.93 -4.35
CA SER A 125 -59.74 37.07 -2.91
C SER A 125 -59.07 35.82 -2.33
N ILE A 126 -58.44 35.96 -1.15
CA ILE A 126 -57.83 34.83 -0.41
C ILE A 126 -58.81 34.37 0.67
N LEU A 127 -59.16 33.07 0.65
CA LEU A 127 -59.90 32.42 1.75
C LEU A 127 -58.97 31.88 2.83
N GLN A 128 -57.79 31.40 2.44
CA GLN A 128 -56.77 30.83 3.34
C GLN A 128 -55.38 31.15 2.78
N GLY A 129 -54.43 31.55 3.64
CA GLY A 129 -53.06 31.93 3.23
C GLY A 129 -52.60 33.31 3.73
N GLN A 130 -53.52 34.14 4.23
CA GLN A 130 -53.17 35.32 5.03
C GLN A 130 -52.54 34.88 6.38
N PRO A 131 -51.62 35.68 6.96
CA PRO A 131 -51.11 36.97 6.50
C PRO A 131 -49.93 36.89 5.51
N TYR A 132 -49.50 35.69 5.12
CA TYR A 132 -48.29 35.48 4.33
C TYR A 132 -48.37 36.03 2.90
N PHE A 133 -49.54 35.91 2.27
CA PHE A 133 -49.78 36.34 0.89
C PHE A 133 -50.97 37.30 0.77
N SER A 134 -50.95 38.06 -0.31
CA SER A 134 -52.02 38.94 -0.79
C SER A 134 -52.35 38.60 -2.25
N VAL A 135 -53.56 38.91 -2.71
CA VAL A 135 -53.93 38.80 -4.13
C VAL A 135 -54.45 40.14 -4.62
N GLU A 136 -54.07 40.52 -5.83
CA GLU A 136 -54.52 41.73 -6.50
C GLU A 136 -55.92 41.50 -7.09
N PRO A 137 -56.99 42.17 -6.59
CA PRO A 137 -58.37 41.70 -6.79
C PRO A 137 -58.89 41.68 -8.22
N GLU A 138 -58.33 42.49 -9.13
CA GLU A 138 -58.76 42.55 -10.54
C GLU A 138 -57.85 41.75 -11.49
N THR A 139 -56.65 41.34 -11.06
CA THR A 139 -55.66 40.67 -11.92
C THR A 139 -55.39 39.21 -11.54
N GLY A 140 -55.69 38.81 -10.30
CA GLY A 140 -55.36 37.47 -9.78
C GLY A 140 -53.88 37.28 -9.48
N ILE A 141 -53.07 38.35 -9.49
CA ILE A 141 -51.64 38.28 -9.16
C ILE A 141 -51.47 38.12 -7.64
N ILE A 142 -50.87 37.00 -7.23
CA ILE A 142 -50.52 36.70 -5.84
C ILE A 142 -49.15 37.30 -5.53
N ARG A 143 -49.05 37.97 -4.38
CA ARG A 143 -47.83 38.67 -3.91
C ARG A 143 -47.52 38.33 -2.46
N THR A 144 -46.24 38.34 -2.10
CA THR A 144 -45.79 38.28 -0.69
C THR A 144 -46.39 39.45 0.11
N ALA A 145 -46.91 39.16 1.30
CA ALA A 145 -47.54 40.14 2.19
C ALA A 145 -46.84 40.26 3.56
N LEU A 146 -46.16 39.20 4.00
CA LEU A 146 -45.34 39.19 5.22
C LEU A 146 -43.84 39.36 4.85
N PRO A 147 -43.09 40.25 5.54
CA PRO A 147 -41.64 40.32 5.39
C PRO A 147 -40.95 39.14 6.09
N ASN A 148 -39.71 38.85 5.71
CA ASN A 148 -38.84 37.87 6.37
C ASN A 148 -39.50 36.48 6.51
N MET A 149 -40.25 36.06 5.50
CA MET A 149 -40.59 34.65 5.33
C MET A 149 -39.28 33.87 5.10
N ASN A 150 -39.08 32.80 5.86
CA ASN A 150 -37.85 32.02 5.95
C ASN A 150 -38.18 30.52 5.88
N ARG A 151 -37.37 29.77 5.14
CA ARG A 151 -37.64 28.40 4.68
C ARG A 151 -37.32 27.35 5.74
N GLU A 152 -36.28 27.56 6.56
CA GLU A 152 -35.89 26.69 7.68
C GLU A 152 -37.00 26.61 8.73
N ASN A 153 -37.71 27.73 8.94
CA ASN A 153 -38.91 27.76 9.76
C ASN A 153 -40.13 27.14 9.04
N ARG A 154 -40.32 27.44 7.74
CA ARG A 154 -41.41 26.87 6.94
C ARG A 154 -41.18 27.01 5.42
N GLU A 155 -40.81 25.93 4.76
CA GLU A 155 -40.66 25.87 3.30
C GLU A 155 -42.00 26.03 2.55
N GLN A 156 -43.07 25.33 2.98
CA GLN A 156 -44.27 25.13 2.16
C GLN A 156 -45.52 25.85 2.67
N TYR A 157 -46.16 26.59 1.77
CA TYR A 157 -47.40 27.33 1.99
C TYR A 157 -48.50 26.90 1.04
N GLN A 158 -49.74 26.98 1.51
CA GLN A 158 -50.93 26.72 0.72
C GLN A 158 -51.86 27.92 0.81
N VAL A 159 -52.26 28.44 -0.35
CA VAL A 159 -53.15 29.59 -0.49
C VAL A 159 -54.39 29.15 -1.26
N VAL A 160 -55.58 29.34 -0.67
CA VAL A 160 -56.86 29.08 -1.35
C VAL A 160 -57.38 30.40 -1.89
N ILE A 161 -57.47 30.51 -3.21
CA ILE A 161 -58.03 31.66 -3.91
C ILE A 161 -59.49 31.39 -4.24
N GLN A 162 -60.34 32.40 -4.04
CA GLN A 162 -61.70 32.45 -4.56
C GLN A 162 -61.76 33.44 -5.72
N ALA A 163 -62.30 33.01 -6.85
CA ALA A 163 -62.80 33.88 -7.90
C ALA A 163 -64.30 34.05 -7.70
N LYS A 164 -64.81 35.28 -7.73
CA LYS A 164 -66.23 35.56 -7.49
C LYS A 164 -66.78 36.53 -8.53
N ASP A 165 -67.92 36.17 -9.11
CA ASP A 165 -68.61 36.93 -10.16
C ASP A 165 -69.22 38.25 -9.65
N MET A 166 -70.02 38.95 -10.48
CA MET A 166 -70.83 40.11 -10.07
C MET A 166 -70.03 41.25 -9.41
N GLY A 167 -68.74 41.38 -9.72
CA GLY A 167 -67.84 42.31 -9.05
C GLY A 167 -67.62 41.99 -7.56
N GLY A 168 -67.72 40.73 -7.16
CA GLY A 168 -67.58 40.23 -5.79
C GLY A 168 -68.81 40.41 -4.89
N GLN A 169 -69.93 40.94 -5.41
CA GLN A 169 -71.08 41.41 -4.61
C GLN A 169 -71.85 40.29 -3.87
N MET A 170 -72.65 40.66 -2.85
CA MET A 170 -73.52 39.69 -2.16
C MET A 170 -74.64 39.24 -3.10
N GLY A 171 -74.62 37.96 -3.47
CA GLY A 171 -75.52 37.36 -4.46
C GLY A 171 -74.77 36.55 -5.53
N GLY A 172 -73.50 36.87 -5.76
CA GLY A 172 -72.66 36.22 -6.76
C GLY A 172 -72.11 34.82 -6.40
N LEU A 173 -71.92 33.99 -7.41
CA LEU A 173 -71.33 32.63 -7.39
C LEU A 173 -69.81 32.69 -7.35
N SER A 174 -69.15 31.57 -7.04
CA SER A 174 -67.70 31.55 -6.85
C SER A 174 -67.04 30.18 -6.92
N GLY A 175 -66.14 29.98 -7.88
CA GLY A 175 -65.18 28.89 -7.83
C GLY A 175 -63.97 29.19 -6.94
N THR A 176 -63.25 28.14 -6.58
CA THR A 176 -61.99 28.23 -5.83
C THR A 176 -60.90 27.42 -6.51
N THR A 177 -59.64 27.77 -6.23
CA THR A 177 -58.46 27.00 -6.63
C THR A 177 -57.42 27.04 -5.51
N THR A 178 -56.53 26.05 -5.49
CA THR A 178 -55.45 25.96 -4.50
C THR A 178 -54.13 26.35 -5.16
N VAL A 179 -53.31 27.13 -4.47
CA VAL A 179 -51.96 27.49 -4.90
C VAL A 179 -50.98 26.98 -3.84
N ASN A 180 -50.17 26.00 -4.22
CA ASN A 180 -49.07 25.50 -3.39
C ASN A 180 -47.82 26.34 -3.72
N ILE A 181 -47.29 27.03 -2.72
CA ILE A 181 -46.16 27.96 -2.85
C ILE A 181 -45.00 27.43 -2.01
N THR A 182 -43.89 27.12 -2.67
CA THR A 182 -42.63 26.67 -2.03
C THR A 182 -41.66 27.84 -1.93
N LEU A 183 -41.10 28.09 -0.74
CA LEU A 183 -39.97 29.01 -0.60
C LEU A 183 -38.72 28.36 -1.21
N THR A 184 -38.05 29.06 -2.13
CA THR A 184 -36.72 28.65 -2.61
C THR A 184 -35.63 29.23 -1.75
N ASP A 185 -34.74 28.33 -1.34
CA ASP A 185 -33.54 28.52 -0.53
C ASP A 185 -32.69 29.73 -0.96
N VAL A 186 -32.25 30.51 0.02
CA VAL A 186 -31.32 31.64 -0.12
C VAL A 186 -30.15 31.40 0.82
N ASN A 187 -28.92 31.79 0.43
CA ASN A 187 -27.78 31.75 1.33
C ASN A 187 -27.93 32.83 2.42
N ASP A 188 -28.50 32.43 3.55
CA ASP A 188 -28.89 33.26 4.69
C ASP A 188 -28.32 32.73 6.01
N ASN A 189 -28.00 31.43 6.09
CA ASN A 189 -27.29 30.83 7.21
C ASN A 189 -25.81 30.53 6.89
N PRO A 190 -24.87 30.97 7.75
CA PRO A 190 -23.46 30.59 7.65
C PRO A 190 -23.20 29.24 8.36
N PRO A 191 -22.21 28.44 7.92
CA PRO A 191 -21.87 27.18 8.55
C PRO A 191 -21.37 27.42 9.97
N ARG A 192 -21.77 26.56 10.93
CA ARG A 192 -21.37 26.67 12.34
C ARG A 192 -20.76 25.40 12.87
N PHE A 193 -19.63 25.51 13.55
CA PHE A 193 -19.06 24.36 14.26
C PHE A 193 -19.83 24.12 15.58
N PRO A 194 -20.29 22.88 15.85
CA PRO A 194 -20.98 22.56 17.11
C PRO A 194 -20.03 22.57 18.32
N GLN A 195 -18.71 22.58 18.08
CA GLN A 195 -17.66 22.64 19.10
C GLN A 195 -16.60 23.66 18.71
N SER A 196 -16.26 24.57 19.62
CA SER A 196 -15.19 25.57 19.44
C SER A 196 -13.78 25.03 19.65
N THR A 197 -13.64 23.80 20.15
CA THR A 197 -12.39 23.04 20.14
C THR A 197 -12.68 21.56 19.95
N ILE A 198 -12.02 20.94 18.97
CA ILE A 198 -12.10 19.52 18.66
C ILE A 198 -10.77 18.88 19.05
N HIS A 199 -10.82 17.69 19.65
CA HIS A 199 -9.64 16.95 20.11
C HIS A 199 -9.48 15.66 19.29
N LEU A 200 -8.32 15.49 18.66
CA LEU A 200 -7.95 14.32 17.88
C LEU A 200 -6.66 13.69 18.42
N ARG A 201 -6.48 12.40 18.18
CA ARG A 201 -5.32 11.59 18.60
C ARG A 201 -4.75 10.87 17.39
N ILE A 202 -3.44 10.66 17.37
CA ILE A 202 -2.77 9.89 16.31
C ILE A 202 -1.44 9.30 16.79
N PRO A 203 -1.20 7.98 16.64
CA PRO A 203 0.12 7.39 16.87
C PRO A 203 1.15 7.98 15.90
N GLU A 204 2.36 8.30 16.35
CA GLU A 204 3.37 8.94 15.49
C GLU A 204 3.81 8.10 14.28
N SER A 205 3.80 6.78 14.44
CA SER A 205 4.06 5.78 13.40
C SER A 205 3.04 5.76 12.25
N SER A 206 2.01 6.61 12.31
CA SER A 206 1.00 6.76 11.25
C SER A 206 1.62 7.32 9.96
N PRO A 207 1.51 6.62 8.81
CA PRO A 207 2.14 7.05 7.57
C PRO A 207 1.51 8.33 7.00
N VAL A 208 2.30 9.06 6.20
CA VAL A 208 1.82 10.22 5.44
C VAL A 208 0.63 9.84 4.55
N GLY A 209 -0.43 10.64 4.59
CA GLY A 209 -1.73 10.38 3.98
C GLY A 209 -2.79 9.79 4.93
N THR A 210 -2.41 9.35 6.14
CA THR A 210 -3.37 8.82 7.12
C THR A 210 -4.39 9.88 7.53
N ALA A 211 -5.68 9.51 7.53
CA ALA A 211 -6.75 10.35 8.04
C ALA A 211 -6.82 10.28 9.57
N ILE A 212 -6.82 11.45 10.21
CA ILE A 212 -6.78 11.62 11.67
C ILE A 212 -8.19 11.64 12.26
N GLY A 213 -9.13 12.16 11.49
CA GLY A 213 -10.52 12.38 11.86
C GLY A 213 -11.15 13.44 10.97
N SER A 214 -12.47 13.62 11.10
CA SER A 214 -13.19 14.67 10.41
C SER A 214 -13.54 15.84 11.34
N VAL A 215 -13.71 17.02 10.75
CA VAL A 215 -14.40 18.14 11.37
C VAL A 215 -15.63 18.50 10.54
N LYS A 216 -16.73 18.81 11.23
CA LYS A 216 -18.01 19.15 10.59
C LYS A 216 -18.54 20.46 11.14
N ALA A 217 -18.77 21.41 10.25
CA ALA A 217 -19.68 22.51 10.49
C ALA A 217 -21.07 22.11 9.97
N THR A 218 -22.11 22.54 10.68
CA THR A 218 -23.50 22.39 10.25
C THR A 218 -23.98 23.69 9.64
N ASP A 219 -24.47 23.62 8.42
CA ASP A 219 -25.24 24.67 7.77
C ASP A 219 -26.75 24.34 7.86
N ALA A 220 -27.63 25.34 7.75
CA ALA A 220 -29.08 25.18 7.81
C ALA A 220 -29.78 25.34 6.45
N ASP A 221 -29.09 25.95 5.48
CA ASP A 221 -29.54 26.13 4.10
C ASP A 221 -29.58 24.78 3.34
N THR A 222 -29.92 24.77 2.05
CA THR A 222 -29.96 23.53 1.25
C THR A 222 -29.27 23.60 -0.10
N GLY A 223 -28.89 22.41 -0.60
CA GLY A 223 -28.18 22.26 -1.87
C GLY A 223 -26.86 23.04 -1.86
N LYS A 224 -26.75 24.01 -2.77
CA LYS A 224 -25.51 24.76 -3.01
C LYS A 224 -25.18 25.81 -1.96
N ASN A 225 -26.18 26.31 -1.25
CA ASN A 225 -25.97 27.36 -0.25
C ASN A 225 -25.21 26.76 0.95
N ALA A 226 -25.64 25.58 1.38
CA ALA A 226 -24.98 24.71 2.36
C ALA A 226 -23.76 23.91 1.84
N GLU A 227 -23.20 24.20 0.66
CA GLU A 227 -21.92 23.60 0.22
C GLU A 227 -20.74 24.31 0.92
N VAL A 228 -20.07 23.61 1.84
CA VAL A 228 -19.02 24.15 2.73
C VAL A 228 -17.62 23.72 2.27
N GLU A 229 -16.67 24.65 2.22
CA GLU A 229 -15.25 24.35 2.04
C GLU A 229 -14.48 24.53 3.37
N TYR A 230 -13.64 23.54 3.73
CA TYR A 230 -12.81 23.56 4.94
C TYR A 230 -11.36 23.87 4.61
N ARG A 231 -10.72 24.76 5.39
CA ARG A 231 -9.31 25.16 5.20
C ARG A 231 -8.60 25.32 6.55
N ILE A 232 -7.36 24.85 6.66
CA ILE A 232 -6.48 25.21 7.79
C ILE A 232 -5.94 26.62 7.49
N ILE A 233 -6.28 27.61 8.32
CA ILE A 233 -5.96 29.02 8.08
C ILE A 233 -4.83 29.57 8.95
N ASP A 234 -4.56 28.91 10.08
CA ASP A 234 -3.54 29.30 11.05
C ASP A 234 -3.20 28.08 11.94
N GLY A 235 -2.14 28.15 12.72
CA GLY A 235 -1.74 27.11 13.68
C GLY A 235 -0.34 26.54 13.45
N ASP A 236 0.13 25.81 14.45
CA ASP A 236 1.52 25.37 14.57
C ASP A 236 1.84 24.05 13.86
N GLY A 237 0.79 23.35 13.37
CA GLY A 237 0.86 22.15 12.55
C GLY A 237 0.46 22.37 11.08
N THR A 238 0.30 23.61 10.63
CA THR A 238 -0.01 23.99 9.23
C THR A 238 0.94 23.37 8.20
N ASP A 239 2.17 23.08 8.61
CA ASP A 239 3.20 22.42 7.80
C ASP A 239 3.17 20.88 7.88
N MET A 240 2.47 20.31 8.87
CA MET A 240 2.49 18.87 9.22
C MET A 240 1.21 18.14 8.83
N PHE A 241 0.10 18.87 8.66
CA PHE A 241 -1.21 18.33 8.33
C PHE A 241 -1.80 19.00 7.08
N ASP A 242 -2.79 18.37 6.48
CA ASP A 242 -3.61 18.91 5.39
C ASP A 242 -5.09 18.67 5.67
N ILE A 243 -5.99 19.35 4.95
CA ILE A 243 -7.45 19.16 5.09
C ILE A 243 -8.13 19.05 3.73
N VAL A 244 -9.03 18.08 3.58
CA VAL A 244 -9.77 17.83 2.34
C VAL A 244 -11.27 17.76 2.63
N THR A 245 -12.06 18.61 1.97
CA THR A 245 -13.53 18.52 1.99
C THR A 245 -14.01 17.29 1.22
N GLN A 246 -14.64 16.34 1.91
CA GLN A 246 -15.44 15.29 1.28
C GLN A 246 -16.76 15.86 0.78
N LYS A 247 -17.05 15.66 -0.51
CA LYS A 247 -18.25 16.22 -1.15
C LYS A 247 -19.55 15.56 -0.70
N ASP A 248 -19.52 14.25 -0.48
CA ASP A 248 -20.72 13.46 -0.20
C ASP A 248 -21.19 13.60 1.26
N THR A 249 -20.26 13.86 2.19
CA THR A 249 -20.52 14.02 3.63
C THR A 249 -20.53 15.47 4.10
N GLN A 250 -19.96 16.40 3.31
CA GLN A 250 -19.68 17.81 3.69
C GLN A 250 -18.81 17.92 4.95
N GLU A 251 -17.78 17.06 5.05
CA GLU A 251 -16.84 17.00 6.17
C GLU A 251 -15.40 17.32 5.74
N GLY A 252 -14.68 18.06 6.58
CA GLY A 252 -13.25 18.34 6.41
C GLY A 252 -12.42 17.23 7.03
N ILE A 253 -11.86 16.35 6.21
CA ILE A 253 -10.99 15.26 6.68
C ILE A 253 -9.58 15.79 6.86
N ILE A 254 -9.05 15.70 8.08
CA ILE A 254 -7.68 16.12 8.40
C ILE A 254 -6.74 14.92 8.19
N THR A 255 -5.62 15.14 7.52
CA THR A 255 -4.66 14.10 7.13
C THR A 255 -3.22 14.45 7.50
N VAL A 256 -2.39 13.43 7.72
CA VAL A 256 -0.94 13.57 7.94
C VAL A 256 -0.23 13.95 6.65
N ARG A 257 0.53 15.06 6.65
CA ARG A 257 1.25 15.58 5.47
C ARG A 257 2.77 15.36 5.53
N LYS A 258 3.33 15.22 6.73
CA LYS A 258 4.74 14.88 6.99
C LYS A 258 4.79 13.86 8.14
N PRO A 259 5.84 13.02 8.24
CA PRO A 259 6.01 12.10 9.37
C PRO A 259 5.92 12.84 10.70
N LEU A 260 5.32 12.17 11.69
CA LEU A 260 5.22 12.67 13.07
C LEU A 260 6.41 12.15 13.89
N ASP A 261 6.65 12.80 15.02
CA ASP A 261 7.79 12.61 15.92
C ASP A 261 7.34 13.20 17.28
N TYR A 262 7.11 12.33 18.25
CA TYR A 262 6.56 12.66 19.56
C TYR A 262 7.61 13.33 20.46
N GLU A 263 8.86 12.90 20.40
CA GLU A 263 10.03 13.51 21.08
C GLU A 263 10.21 14.97 20.71
N THR A 264 10.07 15.28 19.43
CA THR A 264 10.09 16.64 18.91
C THR A 264 8.79 17.37 19.24
N ARG A 265 7.60 16.76 19.05
CA ARG A 265 6.32 17.47 19.28
C ARG A 265 5.08 16.61 19.53
N ARG A 266 4.72 16.51 20.81
CA ARG A 266 3.55 15.79 21.37
C ARG A 266 2.17 16.43 21.11
N LEU A 267 2.12 17.74 20.76
CA LEU A 267 0.85 18.46 20.58
C LEU A 267 0.95 19.52 19.47
N TYR A 268 -0.08 19.52 18.62
CA TYR A 268 -0.34 20.53 17.61
C TYR A 268 -1.71 21.18 17.80
N THR A 269 -1.82 22.45 17.44
CA THR A 269 -3.03 23.27 17.46
C THR A 269 -3.22 23.91 16.08
N LEU A 270 -4.26 23.47 15.36
CA LEU A 270 -4.70 24.03 14.09
C LEU A 270 -5.91 24.94 14.31
N LYS A 271 -6.03 25.99 13.51
CA LYS A 271 -7.26 26.75 13.34
C LYS A 271 -7.87 26.41 11.99
N VAL A 272 -9.03 25.76 12.00
CA VAL A 272 -9.77 25.39 10.79
C VAL A 272 -10.90 26.39 10.59
N GLU A 273 -11.04 26.88 9.36
CA GLU A 273 -12.15 27.68 8.88
C GLU A 273 -13.08 26.82 8.01
N ALA A 274 -14.38 27.06 8.11
CA ALA A 274 -15.42 26.52 7.23
C ALA A 274 -16.15 27.70 6.59
N GLU A 275 -16.22 27.76 5.25
CA GLU A 275 -16.74 28.90 4.48
C GLU A 275 -17.75 28.41 3.41
N ASN A 276 -18.87 29.11 3.21
CA ASN A 276 -19.82 28.77 2.14
C ASN A 276 -19.17 29.01 0.77
N THR A 277 -19.30 28.05 -0.14
CA THR A 277 -18.78 28.15 -1.51
C THR A 277 -19.59 29.08 -2.42
N HIS A 278 -20.87 29.32 -2.11
CA HIS A 278 -21.83 30.03 -2.95
C HIS A 278 -22.55 31.18 -2.20
N VAL A 279 -21.81 32.24 -1.81
CA VAL A 279 -22.41 33.39 -1.11
C VAL A 279 -23.00 34.42 -2.08
N ASP A 280 -24.27 34.78 -1.90
CA ASP A 280 -24.95 35.82 -2.68
C ASP A 280 -24.62 37.24 -2.15
N PRO A 281 -24.08 38.16 -2.99
CA PRO A 281 -23.74 39.53 -2.59
C PRO A 281 -24.89 40.36 -1.99
N ARG A 282 -26.14 39.99 -2.22
CA ARG A 282 -27.31 40.64 -1.60
C ARG A 282 -27.33 40.47 -0.08
N PHE A 283 -26.78 39.36 0.43
CA PHE A 283 -26.92 38.95 1.85
C PHE A 283 -25.64 39.10 2.67
N TYR A 284 -24.56 39.65 2.09
CA TYR A 284 -23.29 40.01 2.77
C TYR A 284 -23.45 40.86 4.06
N TYR A 285 -24.63 41.44 4.32
CA TYR A 285 -24.91 42.17 5.56
C TYR A 285 -25.29 41.28 6.76
N LEU A 286 -25.65 40.01 6.54
CA LEU A 286 -26.06 39.08 7.61
C LEU A 286 -24.89 38.62 8.48
N GLY A 287 -23.67 38.55 7.92
CA GLY A 287 -22.46 38.29 8.69
C GLY A 287 -21.31 37.73 7.85
N PRO A 288 -20.24 37.23 8.51
CA PRO A 288 -19.29 36.36 7.86
C PRO A 288 -19.97 35.02 7.52
N PHE A 289 -19.94 34.66 6.23
CA PHE A 289 -20.42 33.36 5.70
C PHE A 289 -19.42 32.23 5.96
N LYS A 290 -18.96 32.20 7.22
CA LYS A 290 -17.96 31.28 7.75
C LYS A 290 -17.87 31.28 9.27
N ASP A 291 -17.22 30.24 9.77
CA ASP A 291 -16.90 30.02 11.18
C ASP A 291 -15.53 29.38 11.34
N THR A 292 -14.96 29.40 12.55
CA THR A 292 -13.64 28.81 12.82
C THR A 292 -13.61 28.02 14.13
N THR A 293 -13.06 26.81 14.09
CA THR A 293 -12.81 25.97 15.26
C THR A 293 -11.31 25.71 15.45
N ILE A 294 -10.93 25.32 16.67
CA ILE A 294 -9.55 24.96 17.03
C ILE A 294 -9.46 23.43 17.08
N VAL A 295 -8.63 22.82 16.25
CA VAL A 295 -8.38 21.38 16.31
C VAL A 295 -7.06 21.14 17.04
N LYS A 296 -7.12 20.38 18.14
CA LYS A 296 -5.94 19.97 18.92
C LYS A 296 -5.63 18.52 18.61
N ILE A 297 -4.49 18.28 17.99
CA ILE A 297 -4.00 16.95 17.62
C ILE A 297 -2.90 16.59 18.62
N SER A 298 -3.20 15.67 19.54
CA SER A 298 -2.17 15.05 20.39
C SER A 298 -1.57 13.87 19.64
N VAL A 299 -0.24 13.88 19.49
CA VAL A 299 0.50 12.72 19.02
C VAL A 299 0.58 11.71 20.17
N GLU A 300 0.43 10.44 19.86
CA GLU A 300 0.55 9.33 20.81
C GLU A 300 1.87 8.56 20.56
N ASP A 301 2.53 8.29 21.68
CA ASP A 301 3.86 7.69 21.94
C ASP A 301 3.94 6.23 21.41
N VAL A 302 4.95 5.86 20.61
CA VAL A 302 5.09 4.49 20.04
C VAL A 302 6.52 3.93 20.03
N ASP A 303 6.87 3.22 21.12
CA ASP A 303 8.04 2.34 21.35
C ASP A 303 9.01 2.16 20.14
N GLU A 304 10.01 3.05 20.03
CA GLU A 304 11.03 3.03 18.98
C GLU A 304 12.29 2.21 19.38
N PRO A 305 12.97 1.54 18.42
CA PRO A 305 14.18 0.77 18.71
C PRO A 305 15.41 1.67 19.00
N PRO A 306 16.30 1.33 19.97
CA PRO A 306 17.36 2.23 20.44
C PRO A 306 18.36 2.67 19.35
N ILE A 307 18.56 3.97 19.16
CA ILE A 307 19.36 4.56 18.07
C ILE A 307 20.82 4.79 18.48
N PHE A 308 21.76 4.29 17.67
CA PHE A 308 23.20 4.52 17.86
C PHE A 308 23.62 5.98 17.60
N SER A 309 24.55 6.50 18.40
CA SER A 309 25.06 7.88 18.31
C SER A 309 25.91 8.17 17.05
N ARG A 310 26.24 7.14 16.25
CA ARG A 310 26.95 7.24 14.97
C ARG A 310 26.42 6.16 14.02
N SER A 311 26.38 6.45 12.72
CA SER A 311 26.00 5.49 11.67
C SER A 311 27.03 4.38 11.42
N SER A 312 28.27 4.57 11.89
CA SER A 312 29.34 3.58 11.88
C SER A 312 30.42 3.95 12.88
N TYR A 313 31.17 2.95 13.36
CA TYR A 313 32.37 3.15 14.18
C TYR A 313 33.60 2.60 13.46
N LEU A 314 34.75 3.24 13.69
CA LEU A 314 36.07 2.75 13.29
C LEU A 314 36.96 2.74 14.53
N PHE A 315 37.57 1.60 14.81
CA PHE A 315 38.59 1.43 15.84
C PHE A 315 39.88 0.92 15.17
N GLU A 316 41.03 1.42 15.59
CA GLU A 316 42.35 0.98 15.13
C GLU A 316 43.09 0.39 16.33
N VAL A 317 43.65 -0.81 16.19
CA VAL A 317 44.27 -1.55 17.29
C VAL A 317 45.48 -2.33 16.78
N HIS A 318 46.57 -2.36 17.53
CA HIS A 318 47.74 -3.20 17.21
C HIS A 318 47.45 -4.68 17.47
N GLU A 319 48.13 -5.57 16.75
CA GLU A 319 47.91 -7.02 16.90
C GLU A 319 48.51 -7.61 18.18
N ASP A 320 49.56 -7.00 18.73
CA ASP A 320 50.24 -7.39 19.97
C ASP A 320 49.43 -7.11 21.25
N ILE A 321 48.19 -6.62 21.11
CA ILE A 321 47.35 -6.14 22.20
C ILE A 321 46.97 -7.25 23.20
N GLU A 322 47.06 -6.94 24.51
CA GLU A 322 46.73 -7.90 25.56
C GLU A 322 45.26 -8.35 25.49
N LEU A 323 45.02 -9.65 25.73
CA LEU A 323 43.68 -10.25 25.75
C LEU A 323 42.79 -9.60 26.83
N GLY A 324 41.58 -9.21 26.47
CA GLY A 324 40.65 -8.50 27.34
C GLY A 324 40.77 -6.97 27.27
N THR A 325 41.67 -6.42 26.46
CA THR A 325 41.79 -4.97 26.28
C THR A 325 40.60 -4.40 25.52
N ILE A 326 40.05 -3.29 26.02
CA ILE A 326 38.94 -2.55 25.38
C ILE A 326 39.49 -1.75 24.20
N ILE A 327 39.03 -2.06 22.99
CA ILE A 327 39.45 -1.40 21.74
C ILE A 327 38.63 -0.14 21.41
N GLY A 328 37.46 -0.01 22.02
CA GLY A 328 36.54 1.09 21.76
C GLY A 328 35.19 0.91 22.43
N THR A 329 34.35 1.93 22.37
CA THR A 329 32.99 1.90 22.92
C THR A 329 31.98 2.38 21.88
N VAL A 330 30.84 1.69 21.78
CA VAL A 330 29.65 2.19 21.07
C VAL A 330 28.72 2.88 22.06
N MET A 331 27.87 3.77 21.56
CA MET A 331 26.84 4.44 22.34
C MET A 331 25.53 4.44 21.56
N ALA A 332 24.43 4.18 22.25
CA ALA A 332 23.08 4.28 21.74
C ALA A 332 22.19 4.97 22.79
N ARG A 333 21.06 5.50 22.35
CA ARG A 333 20.01 6.08 23.18
C ARG A 333 18.64 5.64 22.67
N ASP A 334 17.68 5.48 23.56
CA ASP A 334 16.27 5.49 23.18
C ASP A 334 15.88 6.88 22.64
N PRO A 335 14.89 6.92 21.73
CA PRO A 335 14.07 8.10 21.47
C PRO A 335 13.15 8.40 22.67
N ASP A 336 12.30 7.44 23.01
CA ASP A 336 11.09 7.51 23.85
C ASP A 336 11.39 7.92 25.30
N SER A 337 12.46 7.31 25.85
CA SER A 337 12.87 7.52 27.24
C SER A 337 14.39 7.62 27.36
N ALA A 338 14.86 8.81 27.73
CA ALA A 338 16.28 9.10 27.98
C ALA A 338 16.92 8.32 29.15
N SER A 339 16.21 7.36 29.76
CA SER A 339 16.70 6.49 30.84
C SER A 339 16.40 5.00 30.60
N SER A 340 15.94 4.60 29.42
CA SER A 340 15.69 3.19 29.12
C SER A 340 16.99 2.37 29.16
N PRO A 341 16.99 1.21 29.82
CA PRO A 341 18.20 0.43 30.02
C PRO A 341 18.53 -0.42 28.78
N ILE A 342 19.34 0.14 27.87
CA ILE A 342 19.77 -0.53 26.63
C ILE A 342 20.76 -1.66 26.90
N ARG A 343 20.58 -2.78 26.19
CA ARG A 343 21.50 -3.93 26.17
C ARG A 343 22.25 -4.01 24.84
N PHE A 344 23.58 -4.03 24.92
CA PHE A 344 24.46 -4.22 23.77
C PHE A 344 24.85 -5.69 23.58
N SER A 345 24.96 -6.14 22.32
CA SER A 345 25.46 -7.47 21.95
C SER A 345 26.15 -7.46 20.57
N LEU A 346 26.93 -8.50 20.26
CA LEU A 346 27.65 -8.62 18.98
C LEU A 346 26.93 -9.63 18.07
N ASP A 347 26.67 -9.27 16.83
CA ASP A 347 26.01 -10.15 15.85
C ASP A 347 26.99 -11.25 15.40
N ARG A 348 26.74 -12.49 15.83
CA ARG A 348 27.70 -13.60 15.67
C ARG A 348 27.85 -14.13 14.24
N HIS A 349 27.00 -13.69 13.32
CA HIS A 349 27.22 -13.90 11.88
C HIS A 349 28.38 -13.05 11.34
N THR A 350 28.76 -11.97 12.03
CA THR A 350 29.88 -11.08 11.67
C THR A 350 31.19 -11.38 12.40
N ASP A 351 31.14 -12.19 13.46
CA ASP A 351 32.29 -12.64 14.26
C ASP A 351 32.12 -14.12 14.60
N LEU A 352 32.20 -14.97 13.56
CA LEU A 352 32.06 -16.43 13.66
C LEU A 352 33.12 -17.02 14.60
N ASP A 353 34.35 -16.50 14.51
CA ASP A 353 35.48 -16.89 15.34
C ASP A 353 35.40 -16.39 16.79
N ARG A 354 34.49 -15.47 17.11
CA ARG A 354 34.35 -14.87 18.45
C ARG A 354 35.64 -14.20 18.93
N ILE A 355 36.31 -13.50 18.02
CA ILE A 355 37.53 -12.73 18.27
C ILE A 355 37.22 -11.57 19.23
N PHE A 356 36.00 -11.03 19.16
CA PHE A 356 35.57 -9.88 19.94
C PHE A 356 34.40 -10.22 20.87
N ASN A 357 34.33 -9.50 21.98
CA ASN A 357 33.18 -9.47 22.87
C ASN A 357 32.82 -8.03 23.24
N ILE A 358 31.61 -7.85 23.78
CA ILE A 358 31.09 -6.54 24.15
C ILE A 358 30.46 -6.60 25.55
N HIS A 359 30.76 -5.61 26.37
CA HIS A 359 30.17 -5.44 27.69
C HIS A 359 28.72 -4.91 27.54
N SER A 360 27.75 -5.77 27.85
CA SER A 360 26.36 -5.54 27.45
C SER A 360 25.65 -4.34 28.10
N GLY A 361 26.21 -3.76 29.17
CA GLY A 361 25.64 -2.59 29.87
C GLY A 361 26.33 -1.25 29.60
N ASN A 362 27.39 -1.20 28.78
CA ASN A 362 28.11 0.06 28.48
C ASN A 362 28.70 0.14 27.07
N GLY A 363 28.45 -0.85 26.19
CA GLY A 363 28.89 -0.83 24.80
C GLY A 363 30.41 -0.96 24.58
N SER A 364 31.20 -1.30 25.61
CA SER A 364 32.66 -1.44 25.47
C SER A 364 33.04 -2.76 24.80
N ILE A 365 33.73 -2.69 23.66
CA ILE A 365 34.19 -3.84 22.87
C ILE A 365 35.62 -4.19 23.27
N TYR A 366 35.91 -5.48 23.45
CA TYR A 366 37.22 -5.98 23.87
C TYR A 366 37.67 -7.24 23.13
N THR A 367 38.99 -7.44 23.05
CA THR A 367 39.62 -8.62 22.43
C THR A 367 39.42 -9.87 23.28
N SER A 368 39.13 -11.01 22.65
CA SER A 368 38.92 -12.31 23.31
C SER A 368 39.73 -13.45 22.69
N LYS A 369 40.30 -13.23 21.50
CA LYS A 369 41.38 -13.99 20.88
C LYS A 369 42.55 -13.05 20.58
N PRO A 370 43.78 -13.56 20.38
CA PRO A 370 44.84 -12.77 19.78
C PRO A 370 44.43 -12.31 18.37
N LEU A 371 45.05 -11.25 17.91
CA LEU A 371 44.90 -10.70 16.57
C LEU A 371 46.15 -11.08 15.75
N ASP A 372 46.00 -11.15 14.44
CA ASP A 372 47.04 -11.52 13.46
C ASP A 372 46.66 -10.81 12.16
N ARG A 373 47.45 -9.80 11.79
CA ARG A 373 47.14 -8.88 10.70
C ARG A 373 47.45 -9.50 9.34
N GLU A 374 48.43 -10.40 9.28
CA GLU A 374 48.82 -11.19 8.11
C GLU A 374 47.74 -12.17 7.69
N ILE A 375 46.95 -12.66 8.65
CA ILE A 375 45.69 -13.37 8.42
C ILE A 375 44.56 -12.37 8.10
N SER A 376 44.40 -11.29 8.87
CA SER A 376 43.24 -10.39 8.75
C SER A 376 43.50 -8.93 9.16
N GLN A 377 43.75 -8.08 8.17
CA GLN A 377 43.93 -6.63 8.34
C GLN A 377 42.66 -5.88 8.82
N TRP A 378 41.46 -6.44 8.62
CA TRP A 378 40.18 -5.79 8.88
C TRP A 378 39.11 -6.76 9.38
N HIS A 379 38.42 -6.41 10.47
CA HIS A 379 37.23 -7.10 10.94
C HIS A 379 36.00 -6.20 10.84
N ASN A 380 34.96 -6.70 10.16
CA ASN A 380 33.73 -5.97 9.89
C ASN A 380 32.62 -6.51 10.80
N LEU A 381 32.47 -5.91 11.99
CA LEU A 381 31.55 -6.36 13.02
C LEU A 381 30.20 -5.65 12.89
N SER A 382 29.11 -6.32 13.28
CA SER A 382 27.80 -5.69 13.52
C SER A 382 27.50 -5.73 15.02
N VAL A 383 27.24 -4.57 15.61
CA VAL A 383 26.83 -4.44 17.02
C VAL A 383 25.33 -4.17 17.08
N ILE A 384 24.64 -4.92 17.92
CA ILE A 384 23.20 -4.83 18.14
C ILE A 384 22.94 -4.07 19.46
N ALA A 385 22.04 -3.09 19.44
CA ALA A 385 21.46 -2.48 20.64
C ALA A 385 19.96 -2.79 20.68
N ALA A 386 19.46 -3.23 21.83
CA ALA A 386 18.06 -3.56 22.07
C ALA A 386 17.63 -3.11 23.47
N GLU A 387 16.36 -2.82 23.66
CA GLU A 387 15.79 -2.50 24.98
C GLU A 387 15.75 -3.79 25.86
N ILE A 388 15.85 -3.68 27.19
CA ILE A 388 15.95 -4.87 28.07
C ILE A 388 14.59 -5.59 28.24
N ASN A 389 13.50 -4.85 28.21
CA ASN A 389 12.13 -5.35 28.37
C ASN A 389 11.53 -5.76 27.01
N ASN A 390 11.81 -4.99 25.95
CA ASN A 390 11.44 -5.32 24.57
C ASN A 390 12.67 -5.68 23.68
N PRO A 391 13.22 -6.90 23.79
CA PRO A 391 14.40 -7.32 23.02
C PRO A 391 14.12 -7.64 21.53
N LYS A 392 12.90 -7.39 21.03
CA LYS A 392 12.59 -7.52 19.60
C LYS A 392 13.06 -6.30 18.82
N ASP A 393 12.87 -5.13 19.41
CA ASP A 393 13.07 -3.84 18.78
C ASP A 393 14.52 -3.40 19.00
N ALA A 394 15.32 -3.71 17.98
CA ALA A 394 16.77 -3.78 18.08
C ALA A 394 17.45 -3.25 16.81
N THR A 395 18.26 -2.19 16.95
CA THR A 395 19.04 -1.63 15.84
C THR A 395 20.40 -2.31 15.70
N ARG A 396 21.02 -2.13 14.53
CA ARG A 396 22.37 -2.61 14.21
C ARG A 396 23.25 -1.47 13.72
N VAL A 397 24.52 -1.45 14.14
CA VAL A 397 25.54 -0.53 13.61
C VAL A 397 26.77 -1.29 13.12
N PRO A 398 27.33 -0.97 11.94
CA PRO A 398 28.61 -1.50 11.50
C PRO A 398 29.76 -0.88 12.30
N VAL A 399 30.66 -1.75 12.79
CA VAL A 399 31.87 -1.41 13.51
C VAL A 399 33.05 -2.03 12.78
N TYR A 400 33.88 -1.17 12.19
CA TYR A 400 35.10 -1.56 11.51
C TYR A 400 36.25 -1.57 12.51
N VAL A 401 36.95 -2.69 12.64
CA VAL A 401 38.19 -2.80 13.41
C VAL A 401 39.33 -3.00 12.42
N ARG A 402 40.23 -2.02 12.36
CA ARG A 402 41.45 -2.08 11.56
C ARG A 402 42.60 -2.58 12.44
N ILE A 403 43.30 -3.61 11.98
CA ILE A 403 44.49 -4.09 12.66
C ILE A 403 45.71 -3.29 12.19
N LEU A 404 46.53 -2.85 13.14
CA LEU A 404 47.75 -2.10 12.92
C LEU A 404 48.97 -3.02 13.09
N ASP A 405 49.86 -2.92 12.11
CA ASP A 405 51.13 -3.63 11.95
C ASP A 405 52.04 -3.53 13.18
N VAL A 406 52.64 -4.66 13.55
CA VAL A 406 53.73 -4.79 14.53
C VAL A 406 54.80 -5.73 13.94
N ASN A 407 56.09 -5.38 14.07
CA ASN A 407 57.21 -6.13 13.47
C ASN A 407 57.48 -7.47 14.20
N ASP A 408 56.65 -8.46 13.88
CA ASP A 408 56.52 -9.81 14.47
C ASP A 408 57.22 -10.87 13.62
N ASN A 409 57.20 -10.73 12.28
CA ASN A 409 57.86 -11.64 11.37
C ASN A 409 59.33 -11.26 11.14
N ALA A 410 60.12 -12.25 10.75
CA ALA A 410 61.53 -12.05 10.44
C ALA A 410 61.79 -12.20 8.93
N PRO A 411 62.61 -11.32 8.32
CA PRO A 411 62.73 -11.23 6.88
C PRO A 411 63.46 -12.44 6.31
N GLN A 412 62.90 -12.99 5.24
CA GLN A 412 63.34 -14.25 4.63
C GLN A 412 63.75 -14.05 3.17
N PHE A 413 64.52 -14.99 2.61
CA PHE A 413 64.84 -14.95 1.19
C PHE A 413 63.57 -15.02 0.34
N ALA A 414 63.46 -14.14 -0.66
CA ALA A 414 62.32 -14.09 -1.59
C ALA A 414 62.07 -15.42 -2.35
N VAL A 415 63.14 -16.20 -2.56
CA VAL A 415 63.11 -17.55 -3.15
C VAL A 415 64.22 -18.42 -2.54
N PHE A 416 64.12 -19.74 -2.67
CA PHE A 416 65.25 -20.62 -2.37
C PHE A 416 66.36 -20.43 -3.42
N TYR A 417 67.56 -20.04 -2.98
CA TYR A 417 68.70 -19.79 -3.87
C TYR A 417 69.68 -20.98 -3.93
N ASP A 418 69.83 -21.53 -5.13
CA ASP A 418 70.88 -22.48 -5.54
C ASP A 418 71.60 -21.90 -6.76
N THR A 419 72.92 -21.78 -6.67
CA THR A 419 73.75 -21.07 -7.65
C THR A 419 75.11 -21.75 -7.78
N PHE A 420 75.97 -21.27 -8.69
CA PHE A 420 77.27 -21.88 -8.94
C PHE A 420 78.42 -20.87 -9.04
N VAL A 421 79.60 -21.30 -8.60
CA VAL A 421 80.86 -20.59 -8.81
C VAL A 421 81.77 -21.41 -9.72
N CYS A 422 82.39 -20.75 -10.69
CA CYS A 422 83.30 -21.39 -11.63
C CYS A 422 84.67 -21.67 -10.98
N GLU A 423 85.30 -22.81 -11.31
CA GLU A 423 86.66 -23.15 -10.82
C GLU A 423 87.71 -22.07 -11.15
N ASN A 424 87.53 -21.36 -12.27
CA ASN A 424 88.38 -20.26 -12.74
C ASN A 424 87.94 -18.85 -12.27
N ALA A 425 86.98 -18.76 -11.34
CA ALA A 425 86.46 -17.47 -10.87
C ALA A 425 87.53 -16.59 -10.21
N ARG A 426 87.43 -15.28 -10.42
CA ARG A 426 88.34 -14.26 -9.89
C ARG A 426 87.71 -13.54 -8.72
N ALA A 427 88.49 -13.16 -7.71
CA ALA A 427 88.01 -12.35 -6.59
C ALA A 427 87.30 -11.06 -7.07
N GLY A 428 86.19 -10.70 -6.42
CA GLY A 428 85.31 -9.60 -6.83
C GLY A 428 84.28 -9.97 -7.91
N GLN A 429 84.29 -11.20 -8.44
CA GLN A 429 83.28 -11.67 -9.39
C GLN A 429 81.94 -11.90 -8.68
N LEU A 430 80.87 -11.32 -9.23
CA LEU A 430 79.48 -11.58 -8.88
C LEU A 430 79.07 -13.00 -9.27
N ILE A 431 78.46 -13.71 -8.32
CA ILE A 431 77.86 -15.04 -8.52
C ILE A 431 76.34 -14.94 -8.63
N GLN A 432 75.72 -14.26 -7.65
CA GLN A 432 74.28 -14.24 -7.47
C GLN A 432 73.86 -12.89 -6.87
N THR A 433 72.71 -12.36 -7.30
CA THR A 433 71.97 -11.35 -6.53
C THR A 433 70.89 -12.08 -5.74
N ILE A 434 70.79 -11.77 -4.45
CA ILE A 434 69.75 -12.24 -3.54
C ILE A 434 68.85 -11.06 -3.15
N SER A 435 67.61 -11.35 -2.79
CA SER A 435 66.64 -10.41 -2.23
C SER A 435 65.84 -11.08 -1.12
N ALA A 436 65.23 -10.25 -0.28
CA ALA A 436 64.37 -10.67 0.82
C ALA A 436 62.92 -10.22 0.62
N VAL A 437 62.03 -10.80 1.40
CA VAL A 437 60.64 -10.41 1.59
C VAL A 437 60.31 -10.53 3.07
N ASP A 438 59.39 -9.70 3.53
CA ASP A 438 58.67 -9.92 4.78
C ASP A 438 57.17 -9.99 4.57
N LYS A 439 56.41 -10.38 5.59
CA LYS A 439 54.95 -10.27 5.59
C LYS A 439 54.47 -8.90 6.09
N ASP A 440 55.16 -8.38 7.10
CA ASP A 440 54.84 -7.15 7.82
C ASP A 440 54.88 -5.96 6.83
N ASP A 441 53.96 -5.01 6.95
CA ASP A 441 53.77 -3.89 6.01
C ASP A 441 53.96 -2.54 6.72
N PRO A 442 55.19 -2.23 7.18
CA PRO A 442 55.46 -1.03 7.94
C PRO A 442 55.22 0.21 7.09
N LEU A 443 54.66 1.26 7.70
CA LEU A 443 54.18 2.47 7.00
C LEU A 443 55.23 3.22 6.15
N GLY A 444 56.52 2.94 6.36
CA GLY A 444 57.64 3.47 5.56
C GLY A 444 58.02 2.61 4.34
N GLY A 445 57.44 1.42 4.19
CA GLY A 445 57.86 0.37 3.29
C GLY A 445 58.99 -0.51 3.86
N GLN A 446 58.94 -1.81 3.59
CA GLN A 446 59.96 -2.78 4.02
C GLN A 446 61.38 -2.35 3.58
N LYS A 447 62.35 -2.39 4.50
CA LYS A 447 63.78 -2.21 4.20
C LYS A 447 64.62 -3.29 4.88
N PHE A 448 65.49 -3.93 4.10
CA PHE A 448 66.35 -5.03 4.57
C PHE A 448 67.84 -4.68 4.52
N PHE A 449 68.60 -5.26 5.44
CA PHE A 449 70.06 -5.26 5.44
C PHE A 449 70.61 -6.69 5.38
N PHE A 450 71.66 -6.89 4.59
CA PHE A 450 72.26 -8.22 4.35
C PHE A 450 73.70 -8.28 4.86
N SER A 451 73.97 -9.24 5.75
CA SER A 451 75.30 -9.49 6.31
C SER A 451 75.67 -10.97 6.33
N LEU A 452 76.91 -11.31 6.66
CA LEU A 452 77.34 -12.71 6.82
C LEU A 452 77.35 -13.11 8.29
N ALA A 453 76.74 -14.25 8.62
CA ALA A 453 76.68 -14.78 9.98
C ALA A 453 78.08 -15.04 10.61
N ALA A 454 79.09 -15.24 9.77
CA ALA A 454 80.50 -15.33 10.16
C ALA A 454 81.41 -14.86 9.02
N VAL A 455 82.64 -14.44 9.36
CA VAL A 455 83.63 -13.96 8.37
C VAL A 455 84.04 -15.10 7.42
N ASN A 456 83.45 -15.12 6.22
CA ASN A 456 83.73 -16.15 5.23
C ASN A 456 85.04 -15.83 4.45
N PRO A 457 85.96 -16.80 4.26
CA PRO A 457 87.20 -16.58 3.51
C PRO A 457 87.03 -16.70 1.99
N ASN A 458 85.93 -17.31 1.51
CA ASN A 458 85.72 -17.67 0.11
C ASN A 458 84.76 -16.71 -0.61
N PHE A 459 83.77 -16.17 0.12
CA PHE A 459 82.73 -15.27 -0.39
C PHE A 459 82.57 -14.03 0.49
N THR A 460 81.90 -13.01 -0.04
CA THR A 460 81.52 -11.79 0.67
C THR A 460 80.17 -11.30 0.16
N VAL A 461 79.33 -10.83 1.07
CA VAL A 461 78.07 -10.13 0.75
C VAL A 461 78.38 -8.65 0.58
N GLN A 462 77.79 -8.03 -0.43
CA GLN A 462 77.71 -6.58 -0.55
C GLN A 462 76.23 -6.20 -0.64
N ASP A 463 75.75 -5.40 0.31
CA ASP A 463 74.43 -4.79 0.23
C ASP A 463 74.38 -3.74 -0.89
N ASN A 464 73.24 -3.60 -1.56
CA ASN A 464 73.01 -2.58 -2.58
C ASN A 464 72.14 -1.41 -2.06
N GLU A 465 71.61 -1.50 -0.84
CA GLU A 465 70.64 -0.58 -0.23
C GLU A 465 69.28 -0.50 -0.96
N ASP A 466 68.99 -1.46 -1.87
CA ASP A 466 67.79 -1.54 -2.71
C ASP A 466 66.91 -2.79 -2.41
N ASN A 467 66.99 -3.32 -1.18
CA ASN A 467 66.43 -4.62 -0.74
C ASN A 467 67.01 -5.84 -1.48
N THR A 468 68.12 -5.68 -2.21
CA THR A 468 68.91 -6.77 -2.79
C THR A 468 70.37 -6.71 -2.35
N ALA A 469 71.06 -7.85 -2.34
CA ALA A 469 72.49 -7.94 -2.06
C ALA A 469 73.22 -8.84 -3.05
N ARG A 470 74.50 -8.51 -3.29
CA ARG A 470 75.39 -9.16 -4.24
C ARG A 470 76.31 -10.14 -3.53
N ILE A 471 76.31 -11.38 -3.99
CA ILE A 471 77.20 -12.43 -3.52
C ILE A 471 78.45 -12.41 -4.41
N LEU A 472 79.56 -11.94 -3.84
CA LEU A 472 80.83 -11.82 -4.54
C LEU A 472 81.82 -12.88 -4.04
N THR A 473 82.70 -13.33 -4.93
CA THR A 473 83.87 -14.13 -4.57
C THR A 473 84.89 -13.28 -3.80
N ARG A 474 85.49 -13.83 -2.74
CA ARG A 474 86.56 -13.18 -1.97
C ARG A 474 87.97 -13.63 -2.39
N ARG A 475 88.09 -14.80 -3.03
CA ARG A 475 89.36 -15.41 -3.46
C ARG A 475 89.35 -15.71 -4.97
N ASN A 476 90.54 -15.89 -5.53
CA ASN A 476 90.71 -16.48 -6.85
C ASN A 476 90.71 -18.01 -6.74
N GLY A 477 90.00 -18.69 -7.63
CA GLY A 477 90.07 -20.13 -7.79
C GLY A 477 89.22 -20.96 -6.81
N PHE A 478 88.53 -21.94 -7.37
CA PHE A 478 87.75 -22.95 -6.65
C PHE A 478 88.06 -24.34 -7.25
N SER A 479 87.97 -25.40 -6.46
CA SER A 479 88.27 -26.77 -6.89
C SER A 479 87.14 -27.69 -6.47
N ARG A 480 86.39 -28.24 -7.44
CA ARG A 480 85.26 -29.13 -7.14
C ARG A 480 85.69 -30.46 -6.49
N HIS A 481 86.98 -30.77 -6.57
CA HIS A 481 87.60 -31.96 -6.00
C HIS A 481 88.02 -31.76 -4.54
N GLU A 482 88.16 -30.50 -4.08
CA GLU A 482 88.36 -30.17 -2.66
C GLU A 482 87.02 -29.99 -1.95
N ILE A 483 86.15 -29.13 -2.51
CA ILE A 483 84.82 -28.80 -2.00
C ILE A 483 83.89 -28.60 -3.19
N SER A 484 82.91 -29.49 -3.36
CA SER A 484 81.93 -29.42 -4.46
C SER A 484 80.79 -28.43 -4.21
N THR A 485 80.46 -28.18 -2.94
CA THR A 485 79.34 -27.32 -2.53
C THR A 485 79.73 -26.51 -1.28
N TYR A 486 79.48 -25.21 -1.31
CA TYR A 486 79.53 -24.34 -0.14
C TYR A 486 78.12 -23.99 0.32
N LEU A 487 77.96 -23.88 1.64
CA LEU A 487 76.79 -23.31 2.30
C LEU A 487 77.20 -21.94 2.84
N LEU A 488 76.50 -20.88 2.43
CA LEU A 488 76.79 -19.51 2.84
C LEU A 488 75.61 -18.95 3.67
N PRO A 489 75.71 -18.93 5.01
CA PRO A 489 74.70 -18.32 5.87
C PRO A 489 74.78 -16.79 5.79
N VAL A 490 73.73 -16.19 5.24
CA VAL A 490 73.50 -14.75 5.16
C VAL A 490 72.47 -14.39 6.23
N VAL A 491 72.79 -13.44 7.10
CA VAL A 491 71.82 -12.85 8.02
C VAL A 491 71.10 -11.73 7.28
N ILE A 492 69.77 -11.75 7.36
CA ILE A 492 68.88 -10.72 6.87
C ILE A 492 68.26 -10.08 8.12
N SER A 493 68.28 -8.76 8.23
CA SER A 493 67.53 -8.01 9.24
C SER A 493 66.69 -6.93 8.59
N ASP A 494 65.59 -6.56 9.23
CA ASP A 494 64.76 -5.42 8.80
C ASP A 494 65.35 -4.07 9.29
N ASN A 495 64.52 -3.04 9.33
CA ASN A 495 64.81 -1.70 9.82
C ASN A 495 63.72 -1.16 10.77
N ASP A 496 62.76 -1.96 11.24
CA ASP A 496 61.70 -1.51 12.15
C ASP A 496 61.99 -1.91 13.61
N TYR A 497 61.08 -1.65 14.54
CA TYR A 497 61.27 -1.91 15.96
C TYR A 497 60.15 -2.77 16.56
N PRO A 498 60.47 -3.93 17.18
CA PRO A 498 61.81 -4.47 17.41
C PRO A 498 62.44 -5.06 16.15
N ILE A 499 63.74 -4.81 15.90
CA ILE A 499 64.45 -5.34 14.72
C ILE A 499 64.49 -6.86 14.79
N GLN A 500 63.85 -7.53 13.83
CA GLN A 500 63.88 -8.97 13.63
C GLN A 500 65.03 -9.34 12.69
N SER A 501 65.44 -10.62 12.72
CA SER A 501 66.43 -11.14 11.78
C SER A 501 66.33 -12.65 11.60
N SER A 502 66.60 -13.10 10.37
CA SER A 502 66.68 -14.52 10.02
C SER A 502 68.05 -14.85 9.39
N THR A 503 68.39 -16.14 9.30
CA THR A 503 69.61 -16.59 8.62
C THR A 503 69.28 -17.53 7.46
N GLY A 504 69.24 -16.97 6.25
CA GLY A 504 69.09 -17.72 5.01
C GLY A 504 70.40 -18.39 4.60
N THR A 505 70.35 -19.69 4.26
CA THR A 505 71.54 -20.41 3.76
C THR A 505 71.51 -20.52 2.24
N LEU A 506 72.39 -19.78 1.57
CA LEU A 506 72.60 -19.86 0.13
C LEU A 506 73.44 -21.11 -0.21
N THR A 507 73.02 -21.88 -1.22
CA THR A 507 73.78 -23.02 -1.73
C THR A 507 74.60 -22.63 -2.97
N ILE A 508 75.92 -22.89 -2.95
CA ILE A 508 76.85 -22.52 -4.03
C ILE A 508 77.66 -23.74 -4.48
N ARG A 509 77.41 -24.23 -5.69
CA ARG A 509 78.09 -25.40 -6.28
C ARG A 509 79.35 -25.00 -7.06
N VAL A 510 80.42 -25.80 -7.04
CA VAL A 510 81.69 -25.50 -7.73
C VAL A 510 81.76 -26.23 -9.08
N CYS A 511 81.66 -25.48 -10.18
CA CYS A 511 81.53 -26.06 -11.53
C CYS A 511 82.72 -25.78 -12.44
N ALA A 512 82.95 -26.70 -13.38
CA ALA A 512 83.67 -26.35 -14.61
C ALA A 512 82.84 -25.34 -15.41
N CYS A 513 83.49 -24.31 -15.97
CA CYS A 513 82.86 -23.31 -16.83
C CYS A 513 83.71 -23.05 -18.08
N ASP A 514 83.07 -22.53 -19.13
CA ASP A 514 83.75 -22.12 -20.35
C ASP A 514 84.53 -20.80 -20.20
N SER A 515 85.19 -20.35 -21.27
CA SER A 515 85.94 -19.09 -21.31
C SER A 515 85.08 -17.82 -21.27
N ARG A 516 83.75 -17.95 -21.25
CA ARG A 516 82.76 -16.87 -21.13
C ARG A 516 82.01 -16.90 -19.78
N GLY A 517 82.29 -17.89 -18.93
CA GLY A 517 81.65 -18.08 -17.63
C GLY A 517 80.43 -19.00 -17.61
N ASN A 518 80.08 -19.64 -18.73
CA ASN A 518 78.94 -20.55 -18.79
C ASN A 518 79.25 -21.88 -18.11
N MET A 519 78.35 -22.35 -17.26
CA MET A 519 78.41 -23.66 -16.58
C MET A 519 78.53 -24.81 -17.59
N GLN A 520 79.55 -25.67 -17.42
CA GLN A 520 79.75 -26.90 -18.21
C GLN A 520 79.47 -28.17 -17.42
N SER A 521 79.89 -28.26 -16.15
CA SER A 521 79.66 -29.45 -15.31
C SER A 521 79.59 -29.15 -13.82
N CYS A 522 78.46 -29.56 -13.23
CA CYS A 522 78.21 -29.87 -11.81
C CYS A 522 79.22 -30.82 -11.13
N ASN A 523 79.69 -31.82 -11.88
CA ASN A 523 80.03 -33.11 -11.30
C ASN A 523 81.53 -33.40 -11.39
N ALA A 524 82.15 -33.74 -10.26
CA ALA A 524 83.56 -34.12 -10.18
C ALA A 524 83.92 -35.31 -11.10
N GLU A 525 83.01 -36.27 -11.24
CA GLU A 525 83.24 -37.55 -11.90
C GLU A 525 82.89 -37.56 -13.41
N ALA A 526 82.51 -36.43 -13.99
CA ALA A 526 82.08 -36.32 -15.40
C ALA A 526 83.27 -36.33 -16.38
N LEU A 527 83.99 -37.45 -16.47
CA LEU A 527 85.09 -37.66 -17.40
C LEU A 527 84.58 -37.90 -18.83
N LEU A 528 85.08 -37.12 -19.80
CA LEU A 528 84.68 -37.20 -21.20
C LEU A 528 85.16 -38.50 -21.87
N LEU A 529 84.23 -39.34 -22.34
CA LEU A 529 84.50 -40.47 -23.23
C LEU A 529 84.09 -40.13 -24.68
N PRO A 530 84.98 -40.27 -25.68
CA PRO A 530 84.71 -39.91 -27.07
C PRO A 530 83.90 -40.99 -27.82
N ALA A 531 82.70 -41.34 -27.33
CA ALA A 531 81.83 -42.35 -27.96
C ALA A 531 80.31 -42.19 -27.71
N GLY A 532 79.79 -40.96 -27.69
CA GLY A 532 78.39 -40.65 -28.03
C GLY A 532 77.24 -41.14 -27.12
N LEU A 533 77.49 -41.99 -26.11
CA LEU A 533 76.45 -42.52 -25.21
C LEU A 533 76.88 -42.39 -23.74
N SER A 534 76.04 -41.76 -22.92
CA SER A 534 76.25 -41.67 -21.47
C SER A 534 76.10 -43.04 -20.79
N THR A 535 76.79 -43.26 -19.67
CA THR A 535 76.54 -44.42 -18.79
C THR A 535 75.08 -44.47 -18.33
N GLY A 536 74.46 -43.31 -18.08
CA GLY A 536 73.03 -43.20 -17.79
C GLY A 536 72.13 -43.63 -18.95
N ALA A 537 72.58 -43.47 -20.21
CA ALA A 537 71.85 -43.95 -21.38
C ALA A 537 71.97 -45.47 -21.56
N LEU A 538 73.14 -46.07 -21.26
CA LEU A 538 73.28 -47.53 -21.18
C LEU A 538 72.40 -48.14 -20.08
N VAL A 539 72.38 -47.52 -18.89
CA VAL A 539 71.48 -47.93 -17.79
C VAL A 539 70.02 -47.77 -18.18
N ALA A 540 69.63 -46.67 -18.82
CA ALA A 540 68.26 -46.44 -19.29
C ALA A 540 67.84 -47.46 -20.37
N ILE A 541 68.70 -47.77 -21.34
CA ILE A 541 68.44 -48.82 -22.34
C ILE A 541 68.27 -50.19 -21.67
N LEU A 542 69.13 -50.52 -20.69
CA LEU A 542 69.02 -51.78 -19.93
C LEU A 542 67.70 -51.82 -19.13
N LEU A 543 67.31 -50.71 -18.48
CA LEU A 543 66.04 -50.57 -17.79
C LEU A 543 64.85 -50.71 -18.73
N CYS A 544 64.87 -50.07 -19.91
CA CYS A 544 63.82 -50.22 -20.92
C CYS A 544 63.71 -51.66 -21.44
N ILE A 545 64.82 -52.38 -21.61
CA ILE A 545 64.83 -53.81 -21.97
C ILE A 545 64.26 -54.67 -20.85
N ILE A 546 64.62 -54.40 -19.59
CA ILE A 546 64.07 -55.08 -18.41
C ILE A 546 62.56 -54.82 -18.28
N ILE A 547 62.11 -53.57 -18.45
CA ILE A 547 60.70 -53.19 -18.42
C ILE A 547 59.93 -53.86 -19.58
N LEU A 548 60.51 -53.92 -20.79
CA LEU A 548 59.91 -54.67 -21.91
C LEU A 548 59.80 -56.17 -21.62
N LEU A 549 60.83 -56.78 -21.03
CA LEU A 549 60.78 -58.19 -20.61
C LEU A 549 59.72 -58.42 -19.52
N VAL A 550 59.63 -57.53 -18.53
CA VAL A 550 58.60 -57.57 -17.48
C VAL A 550 57.20 -57.42 -18.10
N ILE A 551 57.00 -56.50 -19.05
CA ILE A 551 55.72 -56.31 -19.76
C ILE A 551 55.37 -57.55 -20.61
N VAL A 552 56.34 -58.16 -21.31
CA VAL A 552 56.13 -59.39 -22.08
C VAL A 552 55.79 -60.57 -21.17
N VAL A 553 56.43 -60.69 -20.01
CA VAL A 553 56.12 -61.70 -18.99
C VAL A 553 54.74 -61.46 -18.36
N LEU A 554 54.39 -60.21 -18.03
CA LEU A 554 53.05 -59.84 -17.56
C LEU A 554 51.97 -60.12 -18.60
N PHE A 555 52.20 -59.79 -19.87
CA PHE A 555 51.27 -60.06 -20.96
C PHE A 555 51.10 -61.58 -21.19
N ALA A 556 52.20 -62.35 -21.09
CA ALA A 556 52.14 -63.80 -21.12
C ALA A 556 51.39 -64.40 -19.91
N ALA A 557 51.60 -63.85 -18.70
CA ALA A 557 50.93 -64.27 -17.48
C ALA A 557 49.42 -63.95 -17.52
N LEU A 558 49.03 -62.73 -17.88
CA LEU A 558 47.63 -62.30 -18.03
C LEU A 558 46.91 -63.09 -19.14
N LYS A 559 47.60 -63.38 -20.26
CA LYS A 559 47.08 -64.27 -21.32
C LYS A 559 46.93 -65.74 -20.86
N ARG A 560 47.66 -66.15 -19.81
CA ARG A 560 47.53 -67.46 -19.15
C ARG A 560 46.44 -67.47 -18.07
N GLN A 561 46.21 -66.34 -17.39
CA GLN A 561 45.17 -66.16 -16.36
C GLN A 561 43.75 -65.96 -16.93
N ARG A 562 43.59 -65.51 -18.18
CA ARG A 562 42.28 -65.45 -18.87
C ARG A 562 41.64 -66.83 -19.19
N LYS A 563 41.99 -67.88 -18.45
CA LYS A 563 41.28 -69.17 -18.39
C LYS A 563 41.19 -69.65 -16.94
N LYS A 564 39.94 -69.79 -16.45
CA LYS A 564 39.50 -70.22 -15.11
C LYS A 564 39.32 -69.12 -14.05
N GLU A 565 38.13 -68.56 -14.09
CA GLU A 565 37.26 -68.31 -12.92
C GLU A 565 36.89 -69.63 -12.17
N PRO A 566 36.24 -69.60 -10.98
CA PRO A 566 35.96 -68.46 -10.07
C PRO A 566 36.11 -68.79 -8.55
N LEU A 567 35.64 -67.84 -7.70
CA LEU A 567 34.83 -68.02 -6.46
C LEU A 567 35.47 -68.15 -5.04
N ILE A 568 34.74 -67.51 -4.10
CA ILE A 568 34.59 -67.71 -2.64
C ILE A 568 35.43 -66.86 -1.65
N LEU A 569 34.71 -66.43 -0.61
CA LEU A 569 35.08 -65.61 0.55
C LEU A 569 36.02 -66.33 1.53
N SER A 570 36.71 -65.54 2.34
CA SER A 570 36.72 -65.74 3.80
C SER A 570 36.47 -64.40 4.50
N LYS A 571 35.96 -64.44 5.74
CA LYS A 571 35.65 -63.28 6.57
C LYS A 571 36.50 -63.38 7.86
N GLU A 572 36.01 -62.86 8.97
CA GLU A 572 36.66 -62.74 10.29
C GLU A 572 37.90 -61.81 10.36
N ASP A 573 38.09 -61.01 11.40
CA ASP A 573 37.17 -60.16 12.21
C ASP A 573 38.09 -59.11 12.94
N ILE A 574 37.72 -58.21 13.86
CA ILE A 574 36.56 -58.12 14.75
C ILE A 574 36.05 -56.65 14.86
N ARG A 575 35.64 -56.21 16.04
CA ARG A 575 34.93 -54.96 16.39
C ARG A 575 35.39 -54.46 17.77
N ASP A 576 34.77 -53.55 18.55
CA ASP A 576 33.69 -52.52 18.48
C ASP A 576 34.30 -51.25 19.16
N ASN A 577 33.79 -50.01 19.19
CA ASN A 577 32.45 -49.41 19.25
C ASN A 577 32.44 -48.08 18.44
N ILE A 578 31.35 -47.40 18.06
CA ILE A 578 29.93 -47.29 18.51
C ILE A 578 29.66 -46.15 19.53
N VAL A 579 29.16 -45.01 18.97
CA VAL A 579 28.07 -44.12 19.46
C VAL A 579 28.33 -43.26 20.73
N SER A 580 27.87 -42.00 20.87
CA SER A 580 26.87 -41.22 20.09
C SER A 580 27.30 -39.79 19.77
N TYR A 581 26.62 -39.19 18.77
CA TYR A 581 26.34 -37.75 18.70
C TYR A 581 24.88 -37.50 19.11
N ASN A 582 24.59 -36.25 19.51
CA ASN A 582 23.33 -35.49 19.69
C ASN A 582 23.78 -34.22 20.47
N ASP A 583 23.31 -32.98 20.27
CA ASP A 583 22.12 -32.42 19.60
C ASP A 583 22.46 -31.09 18.88
N GLU A 584 21.49 -30.52 18.12
CA GLU A 584 21.32 -29.10 17.71
C GLU A 584 22.50 -28.35 17.01
N GLY A 585 22.35 -27.70 15.84
CA GLY A 585 21.19 -27.53 14.95
C GLY A 585 21.37 -26.27 14.05
N GLY A 586 20.77 -26.24 12.85
CA GLY A 586 20.77 -25.06 11.96
C GLY A 586 21.16 -25.38 10.50
N GLY A 587 20.23 -25.17 9.57
CA GLY A 587 20.27 -25.72 8.21
C GLY A 587 21.22 -25.07 7.19
N GLU A 588 21.56 -25.87 6.18
CA GLU A 588 21.99 -25.46 4.84
C GLU A 588 21.25 -26.30 3.78
N GLU A 589 20.22 -25.74 3.15
CA GLU A 589 19.63 -26.25 1.91
C GLU A 589 19.72 -25.15 0.84
N ASP A 590 20.77 -25.18 0.00
CA ASP A 590 20.79 -24.70 -1.41
C ASP A 590 22.23 -24.61 -2.00
N THR A 591 22.88 -25.74 -2.31
CA THR A 591 24.25 -25.74 -2.87
C THR A 591 24.54 -26.74 -4.02
N GLN A 592 23.53 -27.24 -4.76
CA GLN A 592 23.77 -28.06 -5.97
C GLN A 592 22.90 -27.68 -7.19
N ALA A 593 23.31 -26.64 -7.93
CA ALA A 593 22.57 -26.16 -9.12
C ALA A 593 23.42 -25.78 -10.36
N PHE A 594 24.75 -26.00 -10.39
CA PHE A 594 25.58 -25.65 -11.56
C PHE A 594 26.66 -26.69 -11.93
N ASP A 595 26.46 -27.40 -13.05
CA ASP A 595 27.50 -28.22 -13.70
C ASP A 595 28.37 -27.34 -14.63
N ILE A 596 29.53 -26.95 -14.11
CA ILE A 596 30.56 -26.16 -14.81
C ILE A 596 31.22 -26.92 -15.98
N GLY A 597 31.01 -28.23 -16.13
CA GLY A 597 31.49 -28.99 -17.30
C GLY A 597 30.90 -28.52 -18.64
N THR A 598 29.72 -27.92 -18.63
CA THR A 598 28.92 -27.62 -19.83
C THR A 598 29.54 -26.53 -20.73
N LEU A 599 30.45 -25.68 -20.22
CA LEU A 599 31.01 -24.53 -20.96
C LEU A 599 32.24 -24.83 -21.82
N ARG A 600 32.65 -26.11 -21.98
CA ARG A 600 33.93 -26.47 -22.63
C ARG A 600 33.86 -27.21 -23.97
N ASN A 601 32.70 -27.66 -24.45
CA ASN A 601 32.62 -28.30 -25.77
C ASN A 601 31.21 -28.22 -26.43
N PRO A 602 30.94 -27.23 -27.30
CA PRO A 602 29.63 -27.05 -27.94
C PRO A 602 29.32 -28.04 -29.08
N ALA A 603 30.13 -29.08 -29.30
CA ALA A 603 29.98 -30.04 -30.39
C ALA A 603 29.26 -31.36 -29.99
N ALA A 604 28.72 -31.45 -28.76
CA ALA A 604 28.14 -32.67 -28.20
C ALA A 604 26.65 -32.53 -27.83
N ILE A 605 25.83 -32.06 -28.79
CA ILE A 605 24.37 -31.99 -28.62
C ILE A 605 23.75 -33.34 -28.98
N GLU A 606 23.27 -34.08 -27.97
CA GLU A 606 22.43 -35.27 -28.16
C GLU A 606 20.95 -34.89 -27.96
N ASP A 607 20.21 -34.63 -29.06
CA ASP A 607 18.80 -34.17 -29.09
C ASP A 607 17.75 -35.17 -28.51
N LYS A 608 18.15 -36.15 -27.69
CA LYS A 608 17.27 -37.23 -27.19
C LYS A 608 17.50 -37.59 -25.70
N LYS A 609 17.65 -36.58 -24.85
CA LYS A 609 17.46 -36.71 -23.39
C LYS A 609 16.33 -35.80 -22.92
N LEU A 610 15.21 -36.41 -22.53
CA LEU A 610 14.12 -35.73 -21.84
C LEU A 610 14.60 -35.25 -20.46
N ARG A 611 14.05 -34.12 -19.99
CA ARG A 611 14.32 -33.58 -18.65
C ARG A 611 13.90 -34.57 -17.55
N ARG A 612 14.49 -34.36 -16.36
CA ARG A 612 14.11 -34.94 -15.06
C ARG A 612 12.61 -34.83 -14.72
N ASP A 613 12.04 -33.70 -15.15
CA ASP A 613 11.22 -32.86 -14.27
C ASP A 613 9.82 -32.57 -14.85
N ILE A 614 9.22 -33.54 -15.54
CA ILE A 614 7.77 -33.61 -15.75
C ILE A 614 7.33 -35.06 -15.50
N ILE A 615 6.52 -35.28 -14.45
CA ILE A 615 5.68 -36.47 -14.32
C ILE A 615 4.28 -36.06 -14.82
N PRO A 616 3.77 -36.62 -15.92
CA PRO A 616 2.40 -36.35 -16.36
C PRO A 616 1.40 -37.08 -15.47
N GLU A 617 0.43 -36.37 -14.91
CA GLU A 617 -0.79 -37.01 -14.41
C GLU A 617 -1.58 -37.59 -15.60
N THR A 618 -1.68 -38.92 -15.72
CA THR A 618 -2.71 -39.61 -16.53
C THR A 618 -2.69 -41.13 -16.34
N LEU A 619 -3.13 -41.65 -15.19
CA LEU A 619 -3.54 -43.05 -15.05
C LEU A 619 -4.77 -43.22 -14.15
N PHE A 620 -5.95 -42.92 -14.70
CA PHE A 620 -7.22 -43.34 -14.10
C PHE A 620 -7.35 -44.87 -14.12
N ILE A 621 -7.43 -45.50 -12.94
CA ILE A 621 -7.82 -46.90 -12.78
C ILE A 621 -9.26 -46.92 -12.22
N PRO A 622 -10.24 -47.51 -12.93
CA PRO A 622 -11.65 -47.46 -12.52
C PRO A 622 -11.93 -48.40 -11.34
N ARG A 623 -11.87 -47.87 -10.12
CA ARG A 623 -12.26 -48.62 -8.91
C ARG A 623 -13.79 -48.71 -8.83
N ARG A 624 -14.33 -49.93 -8.94
CA ARG A 624 -15.78 -50.18 -8.92
C ARG A 624 -16.42 -49.67 -7.62
N THR A 625 -17.52 -48.94 -7.75
CA THR A 625 -18.45 -48.66 -6.66
C THR A 625 -19.20 -49.94 -6.24
N PRO A 626 -19.26 -50.27 -4.95
CA PRO A 626 -20.37 -51.00 -4.37
C PRO A 626 -21.61 -50.09 -4.38
N SER A 627 -22.80 -50.67 -4.59
CA SER A 627 -24.05 -49.91 -4.72
C SER A 627 -24.94 -50.02 -3.47
N ALA A 628 -25.52 -48.90 -3.05
CA ALA A 628 -26.67 -48.78 -2.11
C ALA A 628 -26.37 -49.18 -0.63
N PRO A 629 -27.17 -48.71 0.36
CA PRO A 629 -28.47 -48.02 0.25
C PRO A 629 -28.51 -46.56 0.74
N ASP A 630 -29.70 -45.95 0.59
CA ASP A 630 -30.08 -44.65 1.15
C ASP A 630 -30.02 -44.59 2.69
N ASN A 631 -29.97 -43.36 3.21
CA ASN A 631 -30.15 -42.98 4.61
C ASN A 631 -29.12 -43.55 5.61
N THR A 632 -27.94 -42.93 5.66
CA THR A 632 -27.09 -42.88 6.86
C THR A 632 -26.99 -41.44 7.38
N ASP A 633 -26.86 -41.28 8.70
CA ASP A 633 -26.62 -39.97 9.32
C ASP A 633 -25.28 -39.39 8.84
N VAL A 634 -25.23 -38.09 8.56
CA VAL A 634 -24.01 -37.35 8.25
C VAL A 634 -22.97 -37.55 9.35
N ARG A 635 -23.42 -37.70 10.61
CA ARG A 635 -22.58 -38.02 11.77
C ARG A 635 -21.85 -39.35 11.63
N ASP A 636 -22.50 -40.40 11.12
CA ASP A 636 -21.87 -41.70 10.92
C ASP A 636 -20.92 -41.71 9.72
N PHE A 637 -21.23 -40.95 8.67
CA PHE A 637 -20.30 -40.72 7.55
C PHE A 637 -19.00 -40.04 8.02
N ILE A 638 -19.11 -38.99 8.85
CA ILE A 638 -17.95 -38.31 9.45
C ILE A 638 -17.18 -39.27 10.38
N ASN A 639 -17.86 -39.98 11.28
CA ASN A 639 -17.23 -40.94 12.19
C ASN A 639 -16.49 -42.06 11.43
N GLN A 640 -17.02 -42.55 10.31
CA GLN A 640 -16.34 -43.54 9.48
C GLN A 640 -15.08 -42.95 8.82
N ARG A 641 -15.16 -41.75 8.25
CA ARG A 641 -14.00 -41.10 7.61
C ARG A 641 -12.89 -40.74 8.60
N LEU A 642 -13.25 -40.27 9.80
CA LEU A 642 -12.29 -40.02 10.88
C LEU A 642 -11.53 -41.31 11.20
N LYS A 643 -12.25 -42.42 11.40
CA LYS A 643 -11.66 -43.73 11.74
C LYS A 643 -10.82 -44.34 10.60
N GLU A 644 -11.15 -44.07 9.34
CA GLU A 644 -10.32 -44.43 8.19
C GLU A 644 -9.00 -43.64 8.17
N HIS A 645 -9.00 -42.38 8.63
CA HIS A 645 -7.80 -41.53 8.70
C HIS A 645 -6.95 -41.78 9.95
N ASP A 646 -7.57 -42.01 11.12
CA ASP A 646 -6.92 -42.38 12.39
C ASP A 646 -6.15 -43.72 12.31
N THR A 647 -6.38 -44.51 11.27
CA THR A 647 -5.74 -45.81 11.05
C THR A 647 -4.81 -45.85 9.83
N ASP A 648 -4.56 -44.70 9.18
CA ASP A 648 -3.57 -44.60 8.10
C ASP A 648 -2.15 -44.33 8.67
N PRO A 649 -1.20 -45.27 8.56
CA PRO A 649 0.17 -45.08 9.06
C PRO A 649 1.02 -44.12 8.22
N SER A 650 0.46 -43.52 7.17
CA SER A 650 1.09 -42.47 6.35
C SER A 650 0.53 -41.06 6.60
N ALA A 651 -0.47 -40.91 7.48
CA ALA A 651 -0.98 -39.61 7.89
C ALA A 651 0.07 -38.83 8.71
N PRO A 652 0.33 -37.53 8.41
CA PRO A 652 1.18 -36.69 9.23
C PRO A 652 0.53 -36.39 10.59
N PRO A 653 1.33 -36.15 11.66
CA PRO A 653 0.80 -35.88 12.99
C PRO A 653 0.06 -34.53 13.04
N TYR A 654 -1.08 -34.50 13.74
CA TYR A 654 -1.92 -33.32 13.93
C TYR A 654 -1.35 -32.31 14.94
N ASP A 655 -0.17 -31.74 14.67
CA ASP A 655 0.09 -30.32 14.96
C ASP A 655 1.26 -29.78 14.11
N SER A 656 0.93 -29.09 13.02
CA SER A 656 1.90 -28.32 12.24
C SER A 656 1.21 -27.24 11.42
N LEU A 657 1.00 -26.06 12.03
CA LEU A 657 0.56 -24.85 11.32
C LEU A 657 1.66 -24.32 10.40
N ALA A 658 1.78 -24.92 9.21
CA ALA A 658 2.69 -24.49 8.15
C ALA A 658 2.05 -24.63 6.76
N THR A 659 2.23 -23.60 5.93
CA THR A 659 2.02 -23.63 4.47
C THR A 659 0.58 -23.75 3.96
N TYR A 660 -0.17 -22.65 4.01
CA TYR A 660 -1.15 -22.33 2.96
C TYR A 660 -0.70 -21.07 2.21
N ALA A 661 -0.01 -21.27 1.09
CA ALA A 661 0.40 -20.23 0.16
C ALA A 661 0.25 -20.75 -1.28
N TYR A 662 -1.01 -20.86 -1.74
CA TYR A 662 -1.35 -21.25 -3.10
C TYR A 662 -2.60 -20.50 -3.56
N GLU A 663 -2.40 -19.29 -4.09
CA GLU A 663 -3.43 -18.62 -4.88
C GLU A 663 -3.39 -19.17 -6.30
N GLY A 664 -4.34 -20.05 -6.62
CA GLY A 664 -4.60 -20.45 -7.99
C GLY A 664 -5.33 -19.33 -8.74
N ASN A 665 -4.98 -19.10 -10.01
CA ASN A 665 -5.80 -18.28 -10.89
C ASN A 665 -7.22 -18.85 -11.03
N ASP A 666 -8.15 -17.98 -11.41
CA ASP A 666 -9.59 -18.23 -11.62
C ASP A 666 -10.39 -18.48 -10.32
N SER A 667 -10.69 -17.40 -9.60
CA SER A 667 -11.82 -17.32 -8.67
C SER A 667 -12.48 -15.93 -8.74
N ILE A 668 -13.68 -15.88 -9.31
CA ILE A 668 -14.50 -14.67 -9.38
C ILE A 668 -15.46 -14.70 -8.18
N ALA A 669 -15.12 -13.96 -7.13
CA ALA A 669 -15.98 -13.71 -5.98
C ALA A 669 -15.78 -12.26 -5.50
N GLU A 670 -16.88 -11.56 -5.22
CA GLU A 670 -16.85 -10.18 -4.74
C GLU A 670 -16.54 -10.11 -3.23
N SER A 671 -15.99 -8.99 -2.77
CA SER A 671 -15.55 -8.84 -1.37
C SER A 671 -16.72 -8.87 -0.38
N LEU A 672 -16.58 -9.68 0.67
CA LEU A 672 -17.49 -9.70 1.82
C LEU A 672 -16.87 -9.02 3.06
N SER A 673 -16.54 -7.74 2.92
CA SER A 673 -16.15 -6.86 4.04
C SER A 673 -17.38 -6.19 4.67
N SER A 674 -18.25 -6.95 5.34
CA SER A 674 -19.36 -6.38 6.12
C SER A 674 -19.90 -7.34 7.20
N LEU A 675 -19.43 -7.19 8.44
CA LEU A 675 -20.12 -7.74 9.62
C LEU A 675 -19.84 -6.90 10.86
N GLU A 676 -20.47 -5.72 10.92
CA GLU A 676 -20.60 -4.92 12.14
C GLU A 676 -22.08 -4.70 12.44
N SER A 677 -22.56 -5.31 13.53
CA SER A 677 -23.82 -5.03 14.26
C SER A 677 -24.12 -6.19 15.22
N ALA A 678 -24.67 -5.98 16.42
CA ALA A 678 -24.74 -4.76 17.21
C ALA A 678 -24.87 -5.10 18.71
N THR A 679 -24.51 -4.15 19.55
CA THR A 679 -24.80 -3.99 20.99
C THR A 679 -25.75 -5.00 21.67
N THR A 680 -25.25 -5.70 22.69
CA THR A 680 -25.97 -5.89 23.96
C THR A 680 -25.00 -5.76 25.12
N GLU A 681 -25.20 -4.79 26.01
CA GLU A 681 -24.63 -4.84 27.36
C GLU A 681 -25.31 -5.99 28.12
N GLY A 682 -24.52 -6.83 28.78
CA GLY A 682 -25.02 -7.97 29.55
C GLY A 682 -23.87 -8.86 30.01
N ASP A 683 -23.75 -9.03 31.33
CA ASP A 683 -22.66 -9.79 31.94
C ASP A 683 -22.66 -11.24 31.46
N GLN A 684 -21.61 -11.63 30.74
CA GLN A 684 -21.46 -12.99 30.24
C GLN A 684 -21.06 -13.92 31.39
N ASN A 685 -22.03 -14.60 31.99
CA ASN A 685 -21.76 -15.55 33.05
C ASN A 685 -21.19 -16.87 32.48
N TYR A 686 -19.91 -17.13 32.74
CA TYR A 686 -19.18 -18.31 32.29
C TYR A 686 -19.27 -19.52 33.24
N ASP A 687 -20.04 -19.48 34.33
CA ASP A 687 -20.15 -20.59 35.31
C ASP A 687 -20.66 -21.90 34.70
N TYR A 688 -21.40 -21.87 33.58
CA TYR A 688 -21.84 -23.07 32.87
C TYR A 688 -20.67 -23.96 32.42
N LEU A 689 -19.47 -23.40 32.25
CA LEU A 689 -18.25 -24.17 31.93
C LEU A 689 -17.88 -25.15 33.04
N ARG A 690 -18.30 -24.92 34.30
CA ARG A 690 -18.08 -25.86 35.41
C ARG A 690 -18.87 -27.17 35.21
N GLU A 691 -20.02 -27.11 34.53
CA GLU A 691 -20.85 -28.30 34.25
C GLU A 691 -20.18 -29.26 33.26
N TRP A 692 -19.25 -28.77 32.43
CA TRP A 692 -18.51 -29.58 31.45
C TRP A 692 -17.41 -30.44 32.11
N GLY A 693 -17.22 -30.31 33.43
CA GLY A 693 -16.39 -31.19 34.25
C GLY A 693 -15.15 -30.49 34.82
N PRO A 694 -14.47 -31.13 35.81
CA PRO A 694 -13.50 -30.46 36.68
C PRO A 694 -12.23 -29.94 36.00
N ARG A 695 -11.99 -30.26 34.71
CA ARG A 695 -10.91 -29.65 33.91
C ARG A 695 -11.24 -28.24 33.42
N PHE A 696 -12.52 -27.88 33.32
CA PHE A 696 -12.98 -26.59 32.82
C PHE A 696 -13.19 -25.55 33.93
N ASN A 697 -13.16 -25.95 35.21
CA ASN A 697 -13.21 -25.03 36.35
C ASN A 697 -12.21 -23.88 36.23
N LYS A 698 -10.98 -24.15 35.78
CA LYS A 698 -9.93 -23.12 35.62
C LYS A 698 -10.18 -22.16 34.44
N LEU A 699 -11.03 -22.54 33.48
CA LEU A 699 -11.56 -21.58 32.49
C LEU A 699 -12.71 -20.76 33.07
N ALA A 700 -13.64 -21.39 33.80
CA ALA A 700 -14.71 -20.67 34.49
C ALA A 700 -14.16 -19.61 35.46
N GLU A 701 -13.10 -19.92 36.20
CA GLU A 701 -12.40 -18.98 37.09
C GLU A 701 -11.63 -17.88 36.35
N MET A 702 -11.16 -18.13 35.12
CA MET A 702 -10.34 -17.19 34.34
C MET A 702 -11.18 -16.14 33.59
N TYR A 703 -12.44 -16.47 33.28
CA TYR A 703 -13.37 -15.56 32.60
C TYR A 703 -14.55 -15.08 33.48
N GLY A 704 -14.84 -15.77 34.59
CA GLY A 704 -16.03 -15.54 35.43
C GLY A 704 -15.73 -15.00 36.84
N GLY A 705 -14.91 -13.95 36.97
CA GLY A 705 -14.65 -13.30 38.26
C GLY A 705 -14.15 -11.86 38.12
N GLY A 706 -14.92 -10.88 38.63
CA GLY A 706 -14.59 -9.46 38.46
C GLY A 706 -15.34 -8.43 39.32
N GLU A 707 -16.23 -8.80 40.24
CA GLU A 707 -16.90 -7.85 41.15
C GLU A 707 -16.92 -8.30 42.61
N SER A 708 -17.09 -7.31 43.49
CA SER A 708 -17.22 -7.39 44.96
C SER A 708 -15.99 -7.85 45.75
N ASP A 709 -15.14 -6.89 46.10
CA ASP A 709 -14.48 -6.88 47.42
C ASP A 709 -14.69 -5.48 48.04
N LYS A 710 -15.68 -5.37 48.92
CA LYS A 710 -16.04 -4.10 49.59
C LYS A 710 -16.72 -4.34 50.93
N ASP A 711 -16.18 -3.68 51.95
CA ASP A 711 -16.71 -3.51 53.30
C ASP A 711 -17.00 -4.77 54.13
N THR A 712 -16.06 -5.15 55.02
CA THR A 712 -16.37 -5.24 56.46
C THR A 712 -15.12 -5.10 57.33
N SER A 713 -15.31 -4.46 58.51
CA SER A 713 -14.35 -4.11 59.57
C SER A 713 -13.17 -3.19 59.20
#